data_AF-A0A8D2IBM4-F1
#
_entry.id   AF-A0A8D2IBM4-F1
#
_cell.length_a   1.000
_cell.length_b   1.000
_cell.length_c   1.000
_cell.angle_alpha   90.00
_cell.angle_beta   90.00
_cell.angle_gamma   90.00
#
_symmetry.space_group_name_H-M   'P 1'
#
loop_
_entity.id
_entity.type
_entity.pdbx_description
1 polymer ?
#
loop_
_entity_poly.entity_id
_entity_poly.type
_entity_poly.pdbx_seq_one_letter_code
_entity_poly.pdbx_strand_id
1 'polypeptide(L)'
;MAGSSGEQAADYRSILSISDEAARVRALDEHLSTRSYVQGYTLSQADVDVFRQLSALPADSRLLHVARWFRHIEALLGRPCDKGEACGPQASKGRRVQPKWSPPAGTEPCKLRLYNSLTRNKDVFIPQDGKKVTWYCCGPTVYDASHMGHARSYISFDILRRVLKDYFQYDVFYCMNITDIDDKIIRRARQNYLFAQYRERKPPATQLLEDVRAALKPFSVKLSETTDPGKKQMLERIQHTVEVAAGPLDQAVLAGLSEEEINSRAETLLEEAKDLLSDWLDSTCGSEVDDNSIFSQLPKFWEGEFHRDMEALNVLPPDALTRVSEYVPEIVNFVQKIVDNGYGYASNGSVYFDTMKFASSEKHSYGKLVPEAVGDQTALQEGEGDLSVSADRLSEKRSPSDFALWKASKPGEPSWPCPWGKGRPGWHIECSAMAGTLLGASMDIHGGGFDLRFPHHDNELAQSEAYFENDCWVRYFLHTGHLTIAGCKMSKSLKNFITIKDALKKHSARQLRLAFLMHSWKDTLDYSSNTMESALQYEKFMNEFFLNVKDVLRAPVDITGQFEKWEDEETELNKNFYDKKRAVHEALCDNVDTRTVMEEMRALVSQCNLYMAARKAARRRPNRALLESVAVYLTRMLKIFGAIEEESSLGFPVGGSQTSLNLESTVMPYLQVLSEFREGVRKIAREKKVPEVLQLSDALRDDILPELGVRFEDHEGLPTVVKLVDRETLLREREEKKRVEEEKRKKKEEAARRKREQEAAKLARMKIPPGEMFLSESDKYSKFDENGLPTHDTEGRELSKGLSKRLRKLYEAQERLHEEYLQMVQDGS
;
A
#
# COMPACT_ATOMS: atom_id res chain seq x y z
N MET A 1 69.20 36.47 61.08
CA MET A 1 69.69 37.44 62.09
C MET A 1 68.53 37.86 62.96
N ALA A 2 68.81 38.03 64.24
CA ALA A 2 67.87 38.19 65.35
C ALA A 2 67.03 39.47 65.28
N GLY A 3 65.90 39.44 66.00
CA GLY A 3 65.13 40.62 66.39
C GLY A 3 63.76 40.25 66.94
N SER A 4 63.68 39.83 68.20
CA SER A 4 62.43 39.64 68.93
C SER A 4 61.87 40.98 69.41
N SER A 5 60.63 41.27 69.04
CA SER A 5 59.66 42.08 69.77
C SER A 5 58.30 41.48 69.36
N GLY A 6 57.56 40.79 70.20
CA GLY A 6 57.09 41.27 71.49
C GLY A 6 55.68 41.86 71.40
N GLU A 7 54.79 41.30 70.57
CA GLU A 7 53.35 41.62 70.60
C GLU A 7 52.57 40.30 70.57
N GLN A 8 52.03 39.93 71.73
CA GLN A 8 51.01 38.89 71.82
C GLN A 8 49.76 39.42 71.11
N ALA A 9 49.49 38.94 69.90
CA ALA A 9 48.23 39.24 69.22
C ALA A 9 47.06 38.84 70.14
N ALA A 10 46.32 39.85 70.61
CA ALA A 10 45.22 39.71 71.55
C ALA A 10 44.17 38.72 71.01
N ASP A 11 43.81 37.67 71.75
CA ASP A 11 42.65 36.82 71.39
C ASP A 11 41.36 37.59 71.65
N TYR A 12 40.27 37.28 70.95
CA TYR A 12 38.97 37.96 71.10
C TYR A 12 38.49 38.03 72.55
N ARG A 13 38.81 37.02 73.38
CA ARG A 13 38.52 37.03 74.84
C ARG A 13 39.22 38.18 75.58
N SER A 14 40.46 38.50 75.22
CA SER A 14 41.20 39.61 75.83
C SER A 14 40.66 40.96 75.37
N ILE A 15 40.27 41.09 74.10
CA ILE A 15 39.67 42.31 73.54
C ILE A 15 38.31 42.60 74.21
N LEU A 16 37.48 41.58 74.40
CA LEU A 16 36.17 41.68 75.05
C LEU A 16 36.25 42.05 76.55
N SER A 17 37.40 41.85 77.19
CA SER A 17 37.60 42.18 78.60
C SER A 17 37.98 43.65 78.87
N ILE A 18 38.27 44.42 77.81
CA ILE A 18 38.63 45.84 77.91
C ILE A 18 37.36 46.68 78.16
N SER A 19 37.29 47.36 79.30
CA SER A 19 36.13 48.17 79.69
C SER A 19 36.01 49.49 78.91
N ASP A 20 37.13 50.12 78.56
CA ASP A 20 37.17 51.35 77.75
C ASP A 20 36.89 51.06 76.28
N GLU A 21 35.86 51.69 75.72
CA GLU A 21 35.43 51.47 74.33
C GLU A 21 36.49 51.92 73.32
N ALA A 22 37.15 53.06 73.53
CA ALA A 22 38.15 53.57 72.60
C ALA A 22 39.42 52.70 72.56
N ALA A 23 39.89 52.20 73.71
CA ALA A 23 41.00 51.27 73.80
C ALA A 23 40.64 49.90 73.20
N ARG A 24 39.42 49.42 73.42
CA ARG A 24 38.92 48.16 72.86
C ARG A 24 38.83 48.20 71.34
N VAL A 25 38.33 49.29 70.77
CA VAL A 25 38.25 49.50 69.32
C VAL A 25 39.65 49.56 68.69
N ARG A 26 40.63 50.19 69.35
CA ARG A 26 42.03 50.19 68.87
C ARG A 26 42.66 48.80 68.91
N ALA A 27 42.49 48.07 70.01
CA ALA A 27 42.98 46.69 70.14
C ALA A 27 42.34 45.76 69.10
N LEU A 28 41.06 45.97 68.79
CA LEU A 28 40.35 45.24 67.75
C LEU A 28 40.86 45.58 66.33
N ASP A 29 41.13 46.87 66.05
CA ASP A 29 41.70 47.28 64.76
C ASP A 29 43.08 46.65 64.51
N GLU A 30 43.93 46.63 65.54
CA GLU A 30 45.23 45.98 65.50
C GLU A 30 45.11 44.46 65.31
N HIS A 31 44.20 43.80 66.05
CA HIS A 31 43.90 42.38 65.89
C HIS A 31 43.46 42.02 64.47
N LEU A 32 42.62 42.88 63.87
CA LEU A 32 42.08 42.69 62.52
C LEU A 32 43.07 43.11 61.42
N SER A 33 44.14 43.83 61.75
CA SER A 33 45.15 44.26 60.78
C SER A 33 45.90 43.09 60.12
N THR A 34 46.00 41.96 60.83
CA THR A 34 46.72 40.75 60.38
C THR A 34 45.78 39.63 59.92
N ARG A 35 44.47 39.88 59.84
CA ARG A 35 43.45 38.85 59.53
C ARG A 35 42.56 39.27 58.37
N SER A 36 42.21 38.30 57.51
CA SER A 36 41.29 38.51 56.39
C SER A 36 39.85 38.18 56.80
N TYR A 37 38.92 39.09 56.50
CA TYR A 37 37.50 38.99 56.84
C TYR A 37 36.60 39.32 55.65
N VAL A 38 37.05 39.01 54.42
CA VAL A 38 36.32 39.42 53.19
C VAL A 38 35.87 38.23 52.33
N GLN A 39 36.77 37.43 51.77
CA GLN A 39 36.42 36.34 50.85
C GLN A 39 36.85 34.99 51.43
N GLY A 40 35.91 34.05 51.56
CA GLY A 40 36.11 32.75 52.22
C GLY A 40 36.05 32.79 53.76
N TYR A 41 35.77 33.95 54.34
CA TYR A 41 35.62 34.12 55.78
C TYR A 41 34.33 33.46 56.29
N THR A 42 34.43 32.68 57.36
CA THR A 42 33.25 32.09 58.04
C THR A 42 33.10 32.77 59.39
N LEU A 43 31.91 33.34 59.64
CA LEU A 43 31.60 34.08 60.86
C LEU A 43 31.71 33.17 62.10
N SER A 44 32.50 33.57 63.09
CA SER A 44 32.57 32.88 64.38
C SER A 44 31.62 33.51 65.41
N GLN A 45 31.28 32.76 66.47
CA GLN A 45 30.48 33.29 67.57
C GLN A 45 31.18 34.47 68.28
N ALA A 46 32.52 34.46 68.34
CA ALA A 46 33.29 35.56 68.93
C ALA A 46 33.14 36.86 68.12
N ASP A 47 33.08 36.78 66.79
CA ASP A 47 32.84 37.97 65.94
C ASP A 47 31.47 38.58 66.22
N VAL A 48 30.45 37.74 66.39
CA VAL A 48 29.08 38.17 66.70
C VAL A 48 29.05 38.88 68.05
N ASP A 49 29.72 38.32 69.06
CA ASP A 49 29.71 38.87 70.41
C ASP A 49 30.47 40.21 70.49
N VAL A 50 31.60 40.33 69.79
CA VAL A 50 32.35 41.60 69.66
C VAL A 50 31.56 42.63 68.87
N PHE A 51 30.92 42.23 67.78
CA PHE A 51 30.12 43.11 66.95
C PHE A 51 28.93 43.69 67.71
N ARG A 52 28.24 42.89 68.55
CA ARG A 52 27.12 43.35 69.39
C ARG A 52 27.53 44.34 70.48
N GLN A 53 28.79 44.33 70.91
CA GLN A 53 29.30 45.28 71.90
C GLN A 53 29.69 46.63 71.29
N LEU A 54 29.84 46.70 69.96
CA LEU A 54 30.08 47.95 69.25
C LEU A 54 28.74 48.60 68.92
N SER A 55 28.48 49.73 69.58
CA SER A 55 27.23 50.49 69.45
C SER A 55 27.09 51.14 68.07
N ALA A 56 28.20 51.46 67.40
CA ALA A 56 28.23 52.05 66.08
C ALA A 56 29.57 51.80 65.35
N LEU A 57 29.59 52.13 64.06
CA LEU A 57 30.83 52.15 63.27
C LEU A 57 31.84 53.12 63.93
N PRO A 58 33.10 52.71 64.15
CA PRO A 58 34.13 53.58 64.71
C PRO A 58 34.26 54.90 63.92
N ALA A 59 34.21 56.03 64.64
CA ALA A 59 34.24 57.38 64.04
C ALA A 59 35.65 57.82 63.60
N ASP A 60 36.71 57.24 64.16
CA ASP A 60 38.09 57.56 63.79
C ASP A 60 38.45 56.89 62.46
N SER A 61 38.67 57.71 61.43
CA SER A 61 38.98 57.27 60.06
C SER A 61 40.33 56.57 59.92
N ARG A 62 41.18 56.60 60.96
CA ARG A 62 42.47 55.91 60.99
C ARG A 62 42.36 54.42 61.34
N LEU A 63 41.22 53.98 61.90
CA LEU A 63 40.98 52.59 62.30
C LEU A 63 40.28 51.81 61.18
N LEU A 64 41.05 51.58 60.10
CA LEU A 64 40.53 51.07 58.82
C LEU A 64 40.10 49.61 58.88
N HIS A 65 40.76 48.78 59.68
CA HIS A 65 40.54 47.34 59.71
C HIS A 65 39.25 47.00 60.47
N VAL A 66 39.05 47.61 61.63
CA VAL A 66 37.80 47.47 62.40
C VAL A 66 36.62 48.07 61.66
N ALA A 67 36.79 49.20 60.95
CA ALA A 67 35.71 49.80 60.17
C ALA A 67 35.28 48.91 58.99
N ARG A 68 36.22 48.30 58.28
CA ARG A 68 35.91 47.37 57.18
C ARG A 68 35.29 46.08 57.70
N TRP A 69 35.84 45.51 58.77
CA TRP A 69 35.27 44.33 59.43
C TRP A 69 33.85 44.61 59.92
N PHE A 70 33.62 45.73 60.62
CA PHE A 70 32.31 46.11 61.12
C PHE A 70 31.27 46.19 60.00
N ARG A 71 31.60 46.84 58.87
CA ARG A 71 30.70 46.89 57.70
C ARG A 71 30.44 45.52 57.09
N HIS A 72 31.45 44.65 57.06
CA HIS A 72 31.30 43.29 56.55
C HIS A 72 30.39 42.46 57.46
N ILE A 73 30.60 42.50 58.77
CA ILE A 73 29.75 41.79 59.74
C ILE A 73 28.33 42.40 59.79
N GLU A 74 28.19 43.73 59.71
CA GLU A 74 26.90 44.44 59.62
C GLU A 74 26.12 44.03 58.37
N ALA A 75 26.80 43.85 57.23
CA ALA A 75 26.16 43.36 56.02
C ALA A 75 25.68 41.90 56.13
N LEU A 76 26.33 41.08 56.98
CA LEU A 76 25.96 39.68 57.21
C LEU A 76 24.84 39.53 58.27
N LEU A 77 24.88 40.31 59.35
CA LEU A 77 23.99 40.18 60.50
C LEU A 77 22.83 41.18 60.52
N GLY A 78 22.94 42.30 59.79
CA GLY A 78 22.02 43.44 59.91
C GLY A 78 22.25 44.25 61.21
N ARG A 79 21.77 45.51 61.24
CA ARG A 79 21.87 46.33 62.46
C ARG A 79 20.99 45.76 63.58
N PRO A 80 21.46 45.77 64.84
CA PRO A 80 20.56 45.70 65.98
C PRO A 80 19.79 47.03 66.03
N CYS A 81 18.56 47.06 65.51
CA CYS A 81 17.72 48.25 65.55
C CYS A 81 17.13 48.42 66.95
N ASP A 82 17.26 49.62 67.50
CA ASP A 82 16.62 50.05 68.72
C ASP A 82 15.11 49.82 68.67
N LYS A 83 14.57 49.53 69.85
CA LYS A 83 13.16 49.20 70.09
C LYS A 83 12.26 50.33 69.59
N GLY A 84 11.29 49.94 68.76
CA GLY A 84 10.00 50.62 68.64
C GLY A 84 9.91 51.64 67.52
N GLU A 85 9.52 51.18 66.33
CA GLU A 85 8.47 51.80 65.51
C GLU A 85 8.20 50.91 64.30
N ALA A 86 6.92 50.57 64.08
CA ALA A 86 6.48 49.79 62.94
C ALA A 86 6.57 50.64 61.67
N CYS A 87 7.70 50.53 60.96
CA CYS A 87 7.80 50.96 59.56
C CYS A 87 7.54 49.75 58.67
N GLY A 88 6.52 49.84 57.81
CA GLY A 88 6.13 48.79 56.87
C GLY A 88 7.31 48.32 56.00
N PRO A 89 7.22 47.11 55.40
CA PRO A 89 8.33 46.51 54.69
C PRO A 89 8.71 47.40 53.50
N GLN A 90 9.82 48.15 53.64
CA GLN A 90 10.52 48.68 52.48
C GLN A 90 10.96 47.47 51.66
N ALA A 91 10.41 47.40 50.45
CA ALA A 91 10.71 46.36 49.50
C ALA A 91 12.22 46.25 49.31
N SER A 92 12.83 45.26 49.96
CA SER A 92 14.06 44.65 49.46
C SER A 92 13.81 44.40 47.98
N LYS A 93 14.69 44.88 47.09
CA LYS A 93 14.67 44.47 45.68
C LYS A 93 14.76 42.95 45.69
N GLY A 94 13.60 42.31 45.60
CA GLY A 94 13.44 40.89 45.84
C GLY A 94 14.40 40.16 44.92
N ARG A 95 15.19 39.25 45.49
CA ARG A 95 15.90 38.25 44.70
C ARG A 95 14.83 37.63 43.80
N ARG A 96 14.90 37.86 42.48
CA ARG A 96 13.91 37.30 41.54
C ARG A 96 13.93 35.79 41.74
N VAL A 97 12.86 35.25 42.31
CA VAL A 97 12.69 33.81 42.44
C VAL A 97 12.09 33.32 41.13
N GLN A 98 12.66 32.26 40.56
CA GLN A 98 12.10 31.65 39.37
C GLN A 98 10.63 31.29 39.64
N PRO A 99 9.68 31.67 38.77
CA PRO A 99 8.30 31.26 38.94
C PRO A 99 8.20 29.74 38.96
N LYS A 100 7.25 29.20 39.73
CA LYS A 100 7.01 27.76 39.80
C LYS A 100 6.66 27.24 38.41
N TRP A 101 7.56 26.47 37.81
CA TRP A 101 7.29 25.77 36.56
C TRP A 101 6.27 24.66 36.83
N SER A 102 5.27 24.56 35.96
CA SER A 102 4.32 23.46 35.93
C SER A 102 4.46 22.73 34.59
N PRO A 103 4.42 21.39 34.58
CA PRO A 103 4.38 20.65 33.33
C PRO A 103 3.09 21.00 32.55
N PRO A 104 3.12 20.93 31.20
CA PRO A 104 1.90 21.05 30.41
C PRO A 104 0.90 19.94 30.78
N ALA A 105 -0.40 20.22 30.68
CA ALA A 105 -1.47 19.29 31.05
C ALA A 105 -1.45 17.96 30.26
N GLY A 106 -0.76 17.94 29.12
CA GLY A 106 -0.75 16.81 28.20
C GLY A 106 -2.07 16.66 27.45
N THR A 107 -2.07 15.80 26.44
CA THR A 107 -3.27 15.33 25.72
C THR A 107 -3.23 13.82 25.70
N GLU A 108 -4.37 13.14 25.84
CA GLU A 108 -4.41 11.69 25.69
C GLU A 108 -3.91 11.31 24.29
N PRO A 109 -2.91 10.42 24.17
CA PRO A 109 -2.41 10.01 22.86
C PRO A 109 -3.46 9.18 22.13
N CYS A 110 -3.52 9.35 20.82
CA CYS A 110 -4.32 8.49 19.96
C CYS A 110 -3.83 7.04 20.10
N LYS A 111 -4.73 6.09 20.30
CA LYS A 111 -4.40 4.67 20.45
C LYS A 111 -4.69 3.93 19.15
N LEU A 112 -3.78 3.07 18.73
CA LEU A 112 -4.01 2.18 17.59
C LEU A 112 -5.21 1.28 17.88
N ARG A 113 -6.17 1.30 16.97
CA ARG A 113 -7.33 0.40 16.93
C ARG A 113 -7.22 -0.45 15.68
N LEU A 114 -7.53 -1.73 15.77
CA LEU A 114 -7.58 -2.64 14.63
C LEU A 114 -8.97 -3.26 14.53
N TYR A 115 -9.47 -3.42 13.31
CA TYR A 115 -10.71 -4.14 13.06
C TYR A 115 -10.50 -5.62 13.34
N ASN A 116 -11.06 -6.09 14.44
CA ASN A 116 -10.96 -7.48 14.85
C ASN A 116 -12.16 -8.25 14.31
N SER A 117 -11.89 -9.29 13.53
CA SER A 117 -12.95 -10.09 12.91
C SER A 117 -13.76 -10.88 13.94
N LEU A 118 -13.18 -11.18 15.12
CA LEU A 118 -13.89 -11.82 16.23
C LEU A 118 -15.00 -10.94 16.80
N THR A 119 -14.73 -9.65 17.01
CA THR A 119 -15.67 -8.70 17.63
C THR A 119 -16.49 -7.93 16.60
N ARG A 120 -16.08 -7.98 15.33
CA ARG A 120 -16.60 -7.16 14.21
C ARG A 120 -16.51 -5.66 14.47
N ASN A 121 -15.58 -5.24 15.33
CA ASN A 121 -15.39 -3.87 15.78
C ASN A 121 -13.92 -3.44 15.69
N LYS A 122 -13.68 -2.13 15.76
CA LYS A 122 -12.34 -1.55 15.87
C LYS A 122 -11.91 -1.51 17.34
N ASP A 123 -11.20 -2.54 17.77
CA ASP A 123 -10.73 -2.70 19.13
C ASP A 123 -9.37 -2.03 19.32
N VAL A 124 -9.10 -1.50 20.51
CA VAL A 124 -7.76 -0.99 20.85
C VAL A 124 -6.78 -2.15 20.77
N PHE A 125 -5.69 -1.97 20.03
CA PHE A 125 -4.64 -2.97 19.88
C PHE A 125 -3.71 -2.94 21.08
N ILE A 126 -3.63 -4.06 21.80
CA ILE A 126 -2.82 -4.23 23.00
C ILE A 126 -2.07 -5.56 22.85
N PRO A 127 -0.76 -5.54 22.58
CA PRO A 127 0.04 -6.75 22.56
C PRO A 127 0.11 -7.41 23.94
N GLN A 128 0.27 -8.73 23.96
CA GLN A 128 0.34 -9.50 25.20
C GLN A 128 1.64 -9.27 25.98
N ASP A 129 2.75 -8.98 25.29
CA ASP A 129 4.08 -8.79 25.89
C ASP A 129 4.72 -7.46 25.47
N GLY A 130 4.32 -6.38 26.14
CA GLY A 130 4.89 -5.05 25.95
C GLY A 130 4.75 -4.55 24.50
N LYS A 131 5.88 -4.47 23.78
CA LYS A 131 5.92 -4.08 22.37
C LYS A 131 6.06 -5.25 21.40
N LYS A 132 6.23 -6.48 21.91
CA LYS A 132 6.36 -7.67 21.09
C LYS A 132 5.00 -8.06 20.53
N VAL A 133 4.95 -8.34 19.23
CA VAL A 133 3.73 -8.76 18.52
C VAL A 133 4.02 -10.08 17.82
N THR A 134 3.34 -11.14 18.24
CA THR A 134 3.34 -12.44 17.58
C THR A 134 2.25 -12.48 16.50
N TRP A 135 2.64 -12.75 15.27
CA TRP A 135 1.74 -12.73 14.13
C TRP A 135 1.91 -14.00 13.29
N TYR A 136 0.86 -14.81 13.15
CA TYR A 136 0.78 -15.87 12.14
C TYR A 136 -0.14 -15.47 10.97
N CYS A 137 0.29 -15.70 9.73
CA CYS A 137 -0.54 -15.48 8.54
C CYS A 137 -0.61 -16.74 7.68
N CYS A 138 -1.82 -17.13 7.29
CA CYS A 138 -2.02 -18.23 6.36
C CYS A 138 -1.38 -17.91 4.99
N GLY A 139 -0.51 -18.80 4.53
CA GLY A 139 0.18 -18.67 3.25
C GLY A 139 -0.49 -19.42 2.10
N PRO A 140 0.19 -19.52 0.95
CA PRO A 140 -0.41 -20.04 -0.28
C PRO A 140 -0.42 -21.57 -0.33
N THR A 141 -1.41 -22.12 -1.04
CA THR A 141 -1.34 -23.49 -1.57
C THR A 141 -0.55 -23.47 -2.89
N VAL A 142 0.63 -24.07 -2.88
CA VAL A 142 1.61 -23.95 -3.97
C VAL A 142 1.38 -24.99 -5.09
N TYR A 143 0.25 -24.89 -5.80
CA TYR A 143 -0.07 -25.82 -6.91
C TYR A 143 -0.10 -25.16 -8.30
N ASP A 144 -0.16 -23.84 -8.35
CA ASP A 144 -0.31 -23.04 -9.56
C ASP A 144 0.06 -21.57 -9.27
N ALA A 145 0.28 -20.78 -10.31
CA ALA A 145 0.77 -19.41 -10.25
C ALA A 145 -0.01 -18.51 -9.27
N SER A 146 0.72 -17.57 -8.65
CA SER A 146 0.11 -16.53 -7.84
C SER A 146 -0.61 -15.51 -8.72
N HIS A 147 -1.66 -14.90 -8.16
CA HIS A 147 -2.55 -14.02 -8.89
C HIS A 147 -2.85 -12.76 -8.11
N MET A 148 -3.49 -11.78 -8.76
CA MET A 148 -3.77 -10.49 -8.17
C MET A 148 -4.54 -10.54 -6.83
N GLY A 149 -5.40 -11.55 -6.61
CA GLY A 149 -5.99 -11.79 -5.28
C GLY A 149 -4.96 -12.09 -4.17
N HIS A 150 -3.91 -12.87 -4.46
CA HIS A 150 -2.79 -13.11 -3.54
C HIS A 150 -2.01 -11.80 -3.32
N ALA A 151 -1.71 -11.06 -4.38
CA ALA A 151 -1.04 -9.76 -4.26
C ALA A 151 -1.82 -8.79 -3.36
N ARG A 152 -3.16 -8.74 -3.48
CA ARG A 152 -4.00 -7.92 -2.60
C ARG A 152 -3.82 -8.30 -1.13
N SER A 153 -3.85 -9.59 -0.80
CA SER A 153 -3.72 -10.03 0.58
C SER A 153 -2.31 -9.78 1.13
N TYR A 154 -1.27 -10.26 0.45
CA TYR A 154 0.11 -10.19 0.96
C TYR A 154 0.68 -8.77 0.96
N ILE A 155 0.35 -7.91 -0.02
CA ILE A 155 0.75 -6.50 0.04
C ILE A 155 0.02 -5.77 1.18
N SER A 156 -1.26 -6.07 1.42
CA SER A 156 -1.99 -5.44 2.52
C SER A 156 -1.39 -5.82 3.88
N PHE A 157 -1.07 -7.10 4.09
CA PHE A 157 -0.39 -7.53 5.31
C PHE A 157 1.04 -7.00 5.43
N ASP A 158 1.79 -6.90 4.33
CA ASP A 158 3.09 -6.22 4.30
C ASP A 158 2.97 -4.75 4.75
N ILE A 159 2.01 -4.01 4.23
CA ILE A 159 1.75 -2.61 4.63
C ILE A 159 1.40 -2.54 6.12
N LEU A 160 0.49 -3.37 6.60
CA LEU A 160 0.10 -3.40 8.02
C LEU A 160 1.32 -3.72 8.91
N ARG A 161 2.09 -4.76 8.55
CA ARG A 161 3.31 -5.17 9.25
C ARG A 161 4.34 -4.04 9.30
N ARG A 162 4.62 -3.37 8.18
CA ARG A 162 5.55 -2.23 8.12
C ARG A 162 5.03 -1.03 8.92
N VAL A 163 3.73 -0.76 8.94
CA VAL A 163 3.15 0.29 9.79
C VAL A 163 3.34 -0.05 11.28
N LEU A 164 3.03 -1.28 11.70
CA LEU A 164 3.22 -1.70 13.08
C LEU A 164 4.71 -1.62 13.49
N LYS A 165 5.60 -2.13 12.63
CA LYS A 165 7.05 -2.18 12.89
C LYS A 165 7.73 -0.80 12.78
N ASP A 166 7.57 -0.11 11.67
CA ASP A 166 8.38 1.07 11.32
C ASP A 166 7.72 2.40 11.71
N TYR A 167 6.40 2.45 11.85
CA TYR A 167 5.69 3.64 12.31
C TYR A 167 5.41 3.59 13.82
N PHE A 168 4.74 2.53 14.30
CA PHE A 168 4.40 2.37 15.72
C PHE A 168 5.53 1.78 16.57
N GLN A 169 6.59 1.26 15.94
CA GLN A 169 7.78 0.75 16.64
C GLN A 169 7.44 -0.44 17.56
N TYR A 170 6.57 -1.35 17.07
CA TYR A 170 6.38 -2.68 17.63
C TYR A 170 7.47 -3.65 17.16
N ASP A 171 7.83 -4.60 18.00
CA ASP A 171 8.72 -5.70 17.67
C ASP A 171 7.89 -6.88 17.14
N VAL A 172 7.72 -6.92 15.82
CA VAL A 172 6.85 -7.89 15.16
C VAL A 172 7.64 -9.15 14.80
N PHE A 173 7.19 -10.30 15.32
CA PHE A 173 7.63 -11.62 14.90
C PHE A 173 6.55 -12.25 14.01
N TYR A 174 6.81 -12.29 12.70
CA TYR A 174 5.86 -12.67 11.66
C TYR A 174 6.16 -14.06 11.09
N CYS A 175 5.20 -14.97 11.22
CA CYS A 175 5.25 -16.34 10.73
C CYS A 175 4.27 -16.53 9.57
N MET A 176 4.64 -17.37 8.60
CA MET A 176 3.76 -17.74 7.48
C MET A 176 4.00 -19.19 7.10
N ASN A 177 2.95 -19.95 6.78
CA ASN A 177 3.12 -21.29 6.24
C ASN A 177 3.15 -21.34 4.72
N ILE A 178 3.55 -22.49 4.19
CA ILE A 178 3.33 -22.93 2.82
C ILE A 178 2.54 -24.23 2.89
N THR A 179 1.36 -24.26 2.28
CA THR A 179 0.61 -25.51 2.11
C THR A 179 1.17 -26.25 0.90
N ASP A 180 2.09 -27.16 1.16
CA ASP A 180 2.73 -28.04 0.18
C ASP A 180 2.14 -29.47 0.13
N ILE A 181 1.11 -29.72 0.95
CA ILE A 181 0.27 -30.93 0.91
C ILE A 181 -1.18 -30.47 0.81
N ASP A 182 -1.85 -30.77 -0.30
CA ASP A 182 -3.27 -30.48 -0.50
C ASP A 182 -3.84 -31.35 -1.63
N ASP A 183 -5.14 -31.60 -1.62
CA ASP A 183 -5.82 -32.40 -2.64
C ASP A 183 -5.58 -31.85 -4.07
N LYS A 184 -5.47 -30.52 -4.24
CA LYS A 184 -5.17 -29.90 -5.54
C LYS A 184 -3.73 -30.14 -5.98
N ILE A 185 -2.78 -30.12 -5.03
CA ILE A 185 -1.37 -30.44 -5.29
C ILE A 185 -1.25 -31.90 -5.69
N ILE A 186 -1.89 -32.80 -4.93
CA ILE A 186 -1.85 -34.25 -5.16
C ILE A 186 -2.35 -34.58 -6.56
N ARG A 187 -3.56 -34.11 -6.90
CA ARG A 187 -4.14 -34.33 -8.23
C ARG A 187 -3.23 -33.78 -9.33
N ARG A 188 -2.79 -32.53 -9.21
CA ARG A 188 -1.98 -31.89 -10.26
C ARG A 188 -0.59 -32.52 -10.43
N ALA A 189 0.06 -32.90 -9.33
CA ALA A 189 1.37 -33.54 -9.38
C ALA A 189 1.28 -34.91 -10.08
N ARG A 190 0.25 -35.70 -9.73
CA ARG A 190 -0.01 -37.01 -10.34
C ARG A 190 -0.34 -36.89 -11.83
N GLN A 191 -1.23 -35.96 -12.19
CA GLN A 191 -1.55 -35.63 -13.57
C GLN A 191 -0.31 -35.25 -14.39
N ASN A 192 0.50 -34.33 -13.88
CA ASN A 192 1.73 -33.89 -14.55
C ASN A 192 2.73 -35.04 -14.73
N TYR A 193 2.87 -35.90 -13.71
CA TYR A 193 3.77 -37.06 -13.74
C TYR A 193 3.33 -38.09 -14.78
N LEU A 194 2.06 -38.49 -14.76
CA LEU A 194 1.52 -39.47 -15.70
C LEU A 194 1.56 -38.94 -17.14
N PHE A 195 1.24 -37.67 -17.34
CA PHE A 195 1.35 -37.05 -18.66
C PHE A 195 2.80 -36.95 -19.14
N ALA A 196 3.75 -36.62 -18.25
CA ALA A 196 5.17 -36.62 -18.59
C ALA A 196 5.65 -38.01 -19.01
N GLN A 197 5.28 -39.06 -18.28
CA GLN A 197 5.57 -40.44 -18.69
C GLN A 197 4.94 -40.79 -20.03
N TYR A 198 3.68 -40.44 -20.25
CA TYR A 198 2.97 -40.69 -21.50
C TYR A 198 3.69 -40.03 -22.68
N ARG A 199 4.13 -38.77 -22.52
CA ARG A 199 4.92 -38.05 -23.51
C ARG A 199 6.29 -38.68 -23.74
N GLU A 200 6.99 -39.11 -22.68
CA GLU A 200 8.30 -39.77 -22.79
C GLU A 200 8.24 -41.11 -23.52
N ARG A 201 7.15 -41.87 -23.36
CA ARG A 201 6.91 -43.12 -24.08
C ARG A 201 6.70 -42.92 -25.59
N LYS A 202 6.40 -41.70 -26.03
CA LYS A 202 6.15 -41.32 -27.44
C LYS A 202 5.22 -42.31 -28.15
N PRO A 203 3.93 -42.36 -27.75
CA PRO A 203 2.98 -43.28 -28.36
C PRO A 203 2.87 -43.02 -29.87
N PRO A 204 2.68 -44.06 -30.69
CA PRO A 204 2.39 -43.90 -32.11
C PRO A 204 1.18 -42.98 -32.33
N ALA A 205 1.17 -42.21 -33.42
CA ALA A 205 0.08 -41.25 -33.71
C ALA A 205 -1.31 -41.90 -33.72
N THR A 206 -1.43 -43.16 -34.14
CA THR A 206 -2.67 -43.94 -34.07
C THR A 206 -3.14 -44.16 -32.63
N GLN A 207 -2.22 -44.54 -31.74
CA GLN A 207 -2.52 -44.74 -30.32
C GLN A 207 -2.90 -43.42 -29.65
N LEU A 208 -2.20 -42.32 -29.96
CA LEU A 208 -2.54 -40.99 -29.45
C LEU A 208 -3.97 -40.59 -29.83
N LEU A 209 -4.38 -40.80 -31.08
CA LEU A 209 -5.75 -40.53 -31.53
C LEU A 209 -6.78 -41.39 -30.79
N GLU A 210 -6.48 -42.67 -30.55
CA GLU A 210 -7.34 -43.57 -29.79
C GLU A 210 -7.49 -43.14 -28.34
N ASP A 211 -6.38 -42.78 -27.68
CA ASP A 211 -6.36 -42.34 -26.29
C ASP A 211 -7.11 -41.01 -26.12
N VAL A 212 -6.93 -40.05 -27.04
CA VAL A 212 -7.69 -38.78 -27.05
C VAL A 212 -9.18 -39.05 -27.23
N ARG A 213 -9.58 -39.95 -28.14
CA ARG A 213 -10.99 -40.35 -28.32
C ARG A 213 -11.53 -41.05 -27.07
N ALA A 214 -10.74 -41.86 -26.39
CA ALA A 214 -11.12 -42.51 -25.15
C ALA A 214 -11.32 -41.50 -24.02
N ALA A 215 -10.42 -40.51 -23.90
CA ALA A 215 -10.48 -39.44 -22.92
C ALA A 215 -11.63 -38.45 -23.16
N LEU A 216 -12.02 -38.22 -24.43
CA LEU A 216 -13.19 -37.39 -24.78
C LEU A 216 -14.52 -37.95 -24.27
N LYS A 217 -14.66 -39.27 -24.12
CA LYS A 217 -15.90 -39.92 -23.65
C LYS A 217 -16.29 -39.46 -22.23
N PRO A 218 -15.47 -39.67 -21.17
CA PRO A 218 -15.80 -39.20 -19.83
C PRO A 218 -15.81 -37.66 -19.75
N PHE A 219 -14.98 -36.97 -20.54
CA PHE A 219 -14.97 -35.51 -20.60
C PHE A 219 -16.31 -34.95 -21.09
N SER A 220 -16.91 -35.55 -22.13
CA SER A 220 -18.21 -35.13 -22.67
C SER A 220 -19.34 -35.34 -21.66
N VAL A 221 -19.28 -36.41 -20.85
CA VAL A 221 -20.24 -36.63 -19.75
C VAL A 221 -20.11 -35.50 -18.71
N LYS A 222 -18.89 -35.23 -18.24
CA LYS A 222 -18.59 -34.13 -17.29
C LYS A 222 -19.05 -32.76 -17.81
N LEU A 223 -18.87 -32.51 -19.11
CA LEU A 223 -19.37 -31.29 -19.76
C LEU A 223 -20.90 -31.20 -19.70
N SER A 224 -21.60 -32.30 -19.96
CA SER A 224 -23.07 -32.35 -19.94
C SER A 224 -23.67 -32.15 -18.54
N GLU A 225 -22.98 -32.61 -17.50
CA GLU A 225 -23.37 -32.48 -16.09
C GLU A 225 -23.02 -31.11 -15.49
N THR A 226 -22.15 -30.33 -16.15
CA THR A 226 -21.74 -29.01 -15.68
C THR A 226 -22.87 -28.00 -15.84
N THR A 227 -23.37 -27.49 -14.73
CA THR A 227 -24.47 -26.50 -14.68
C THR A 227 -23.99 -25.05 -14.68
N ASP A 228 -22.77 -24.79 -14.22
CA ASP A 228 -22.19 -23.44 -14.19
C ASP A 228 -21.89 -22.94 -15.62
N PRO A 229 -22.50 -21.82 -16.07
CA PRO A 229 -22.35 -21.34 -17.44
C PRO A 229 -20.90 -21.03 -17.84
N GLY A 230 -20.11 -20.48 -16.92
CA GLY A 230 -18.72 -20.12 -17.17
C GLY A 230 -17.83 -21.35 -17.36
N LYS A 231 -17.94 -22.33 -16.46
CA LYS A 231 -17.24 -23.62 -16.56
C LYS A 231 -17.68 -24.39 -17.80
N LYS A 232 -18.97 -24.40 -18.13
CA LYS A 232 -19.47 -25.10 -19.31
C LYS A 232 -18.87 -24.52 -20.60
N GLN A 233 -18.89 -23.21 -20.77
CA GLN A 233 -18.29 -22.55 -21.95
C GLN A 233 -16.77 -22.80 -22.05
N MET A 234 -16.08 -22.93 -20.91
CA MET A 234 -14.67 -23.29 -20.88
C MET A 234 -14.44 -24.74 -21.35
N LEU A 235 -15.22 -25.69 -20.84
CA LEU A 235 -15.13 -27.10 -21.21
C LEU A 235 -15.46 -27.33 -22.70
N GLU A 236 -16.47 -26.62 -23.23
CA GLU A 236 -16.81 -26.64 -24.66
C GLU A 236 -15.64 -26.15 -25.53
N ARG A 237 -14.95 -25.09 -25.09
CA ARG A 237 -13.74 -24.59 -25.79
C ARG A 237 -12.62 -25.61 -25.79
N ILE A 238 -12.39 -26.31 -24.68
CA ILE A 238 -11.35 -27.36 -24.59
C ILE A 238 -11.69 -28.50 -25.54
N GLN A 239 -12.92 -29.03 -25.48
CA GLN A 239 -13.37 -30.10 -26.37
C GLN A 239 -13.19 -29.71 -27.83
N HIS A 240 -13.67 -28.53 -28.22
CA HIS A 240 -13.57 -28.04 -29.59
C HIS A 240 -12.12 -27.93 -30.06
N THR A 241 -11.23 -27.40 -29.22
CA THR A 241 -9.81 -27.23 -29.55
C THR A 241 -9.13 -28.58 -29.78
N VAL A 242 -9.41 -29.56 -28.93
CA VAL A 242 -8.89 -30.94 -29.07
C VAL A 242 -9.42 -31.61 -30.33
N GLU A 243 -10.72 -31.50 -30.63
CA GLU A 243 -11.32 -32.07 -31.83
C GLU A 243 -10.75 -31.44 -33.12
N VAL A 244 -10.55 -30.13 -33.13
CA VAL A 244 -9.91 -29.39 -34.23
C VAL A 244 -8.45 -29.83 -34.42
N ALA A 245 -7.70 -30.07 -33.34
CA ALA A 245 -6.32 -30.55 -33.41
C ALA A 245 -6.22 -32.02 -33.84
N ALA A 246 -7.21 -32.86 -33.50
CA ALA A 246 -7.21 -34.28 -33.83
C ALA A 246 -7.46 -34.55 -35.32
N GLY A 247 -8.31 -33.76 -35.98
CA GLY A 247 -8.67 -33.94 -37.39
C GLY A 247 -7.47 -33.96 -38.36
N PRO A 248 -6.56 -32.96 -38.32
CA PRO A 248 -5.36 -32.95 -39.16
C PRO A 248 -4.44 -34.15 -38.95
N LEU A 249 -4.30 -34.64 -37.72
CA LEU A 249 -3.48 -35.83 -37.44
C LEU A 249 -4.13 -37.09 -38.01
N ASP A 250 -5.44 -37.25 -37.84
CA ASP A 250 -6.21 -38.38 -38.37
C ASP A 250 -6.12 -38.43 -39.91
N GLN A 251 -6.25 -37.28 -40.58
CA GLN A 251 -6.07 -37.17 -42.03
C GLN A 251 -4.64 -37.50 -42.47
N ALA A 252 -3.63 -37.05 -41.73
CA ALA A 252 -2.23 -37.30 -42.05
C ALA A 252 -1.86 -38.78 -41.96
N VAL A 253 -2.38 -39.46 -40.93
CA VAL A 253 -2.21 -40.90 -40.73
C VAL A 253 -2.91 -41.69 -41.83
N LEU A 254 -4.15 -41.30 -42.19
CA LEU A 254 -4.91 -41.96 -43.27
C LEU A 254 -4.27 -41.74 -44.67
N ALA A 255 -3.71 -40.56 -44.90
CA ALA A 255 -3.06 -40.21 -46.18
C ALA A 255 -1.64 -40.78 -46.31
N GLY A 256 -1.08 -41.41 -45.28
CA GLY A 256 0.27 -41.96 -45.30
C GLY A 256 1.35 -40.91 -45.52
N LEU A 257 1.20 -39.72 -44.91
CA LEU A 257 2.18 -38.63 -45.01
C LEU A 257 3.51 -39.00 -44.33
N SER A 258 4.53 -38.14 -44.52
CA SER A 258 5.85 -38.37 -43.94
C SER A 258 5.84 -38.43 -42.41
N GLU A 259 6.76 -39.20 -41.81
CA GLU A 259 6.86 -39.32 -40.34
C GLU A 259 7.08 -37.96 -39.67
N GLU A 260 7.82 -37.04 -40.29
CA GLU A 260 8.06 -35.69 -39.78
C GLU A 260 6.76 -34.89 -39.66
N GLU A 261 5.90 -34.94 -40.69
CA GLU A 261 4.60 -34.26 -40.69
C GLU A 261 3.60 -34.90 -39.71
N ILE A 262 3.63 -36.22 -39.56
CA ILE A 262 2.79 -36.92 -38.58
C ILE A 262 3.24 -36.56 -37.16
N ASN A 263 4.55 -36.56 -36.89
CA ASN A 263 5.10 -36.23 -35.57
C ASN A 263 4.80 -34.77 -35.18
N SER A 264 4.95 -33.82 -36.11
CA SER A 264 4.62 -32.41 -35.85
C SER A 264 3.13 -32.20 -35.50
N ARG A 265 2.22 -32.90 -36.20
CA ARG A 265 0.79 -32.85 -35.89
C ARG A 265 0.46 -33.60 -34.58
N ALA A 266 1.18 -34.68 -34.28
CA ALA A 266 1.04 -35.42 -33.03
C ALA A 266 1.48 -34.57 -31.82
N GLU A 267 2.58 -33.82 -31.93
CA GLU A 267 3.01 -32.88 -30.88
C GLU A 267 1.97 -31.77 -30.66
N THR A 268 1.41 -31.21 -31.73
CA THR A 268 0.31 -30.23 -31.63
C THR A 268 -0.90 -30.82 -30.89
N LEU A 269 -1.37 -32.01 -31.29
CA LEU A 269 -2.49 -32.67 -30.60
C LEU A 269 -2.15 -32.97 -29.13
N LEU A 270 -0.94 -33.42 -28.84
CA LEU A 270 -0.51 -33.77 -27.50
C LEU A 270 -0.57 -32.57 -26.55
N GLU A 271 -0.17 -31.38 -27.01
CA GLU A 271 -0.26 -30.16 -26.19
C GLU A 271 -1.68 -29.63 -26.06
N GLU A 272 -2.48 -29.61 -27.13
CA GLU A 272 -3.88 -29.17 -27.04
C GLU A 272 -4.74 -30.13 -26.21
N ALA A 273 -4.44 -31.43 -26.24
CA ALA A 273 -5.13 -32.46 -25.47
C ALA A 273 -4.58 -32.66 -24.05
N LYS A 274 -3.58 -31.88 -23.61
CA LYS A 274 -2.89 -32.07 -22.34
C LYS A 274 -3.82 -32.17 -21.14
N ASP A 275 -4.70 -31.19 -20.94
CA ASP A 275 -5.63 -31.16 -19.79
C ASP A 275 -6.55 -32.40 -19.80
N LEU A 276 -7.04 -32.77 -20.99
CA LEU A 276 -7.97 -33.89 -21.20
C LEU A 276 -7.29 -35.26 -21.00
N LEU A 277 -6.11 -35.46 -21.58
CA LEU A 277 -5.30 -36.66 -21.40
C LEU A 277 -4.82 -36.80 -19.96
N SER A 278 -4.42 -35.71 -19.31
CA SER A 278 -3.97 -35.73 -17.91
C SER A 278 -5.09 -36.19 -16.97
N ASP A 279 -6.31 -35.66 -17.11
CA ASP A 279 -7.48 -36.11 -16.34
C ASP A 279 -7.80 -37.60 -16.60
N TRP A 280 -7.69 -38.06 -17.85
CA TRP A 280 -7.96 -39.45 -18.20
C TRP A 280 -6.90 -40.43 -17.68
N LEU A 281 -5.62 -40.09 -17.85
CA LEU A 281 -4.48 -40.86 -17.33
C LEU A 281 -4.57 -40.97 -15.79
N ASP A 282 -4.93 -39.88 -15.11
CA ASP A 282 -5.15 -39.88 -13.66
C ASP A 282 -6.25 -40.84 -13.22
N SER A 283 -7.34 -40.92 -14.00
CA SER A 283 -8.47 -41.80 -13.69
C SER A 283 -8.16 -43.29 -13.90
N THR A 284 -7.21 -43.61 -14.78
CA THR A 284 -6.88 -44.98 -15.20
C THR A 284 -5.63 -45.53 -14.51
N CYS A 285 -4.58 -44.72 -14.38
CA CYS A 285 -3.27 -45.12 -13.84
C CYS A 285 -2.92 -44.41 -12.52
N GLY A 286 -3.76 -43.49 -12.02
CA GLY A 286 -3.45 -42.71 -10.83
C GLY A 286 -3.20 -43.55 -9.57
N SER A 287 -3.88 -44.68 -9.42
CA SER A 287 -3.70 -45.58 -8.29
C SER A 287 -2.33 -46.28 -8.25
N GLU A 288 -1.61 -46.32 -9.37
CA GLU A 288 -0.28 -46.94 -9.49
C GLU A 288 0.85 -46.03 -8.98
N VAL A 289 0.56 -44.75 -8.72
CA VAL A 289 1.55 -43.78 -8.26
C VAL A 289 1.73 -43.89 -6.73
N ASP A 290 2.89 -44.36 -6.28
CA ASP A 290 3.17 -44.63 -4.86
C ASP A 290 4.39 -43.88 -4.30
N ASP A 291 5.19 -43.21 -5.14
CA ASP A 291 6.35 -42.44 -4.71
C ASP A 291 5.95 -41.04 -4.20
N ASN A 292 6.14 -40.82 -2.90
CA ASN A 292 5.93 -39.53 -2.24
C ASN A 292 6.75 -38.38 -2.88
N SER A 293 7.91 -38.68 -3.49
CA SER A 293 8.80 -37.67 -4.08
C SER A 293 8.13 -36.90 -5.23
N ILE A 294 7.21 -37.55 -5.96
CA ILE A 294 6.46 -36.98 -7.07
C ILE A 294 5.65 -35.77 -6.60
N PHE A 295 5.06 -35.87 -5.41
CA PHE A 295 4.22 -34.83 -4.83
C PHE A 295 5.01 -33.64 -4.27
N SER A 296 6.33 -33.73 -4.17
CA SER A 296 7.20 -32.66 -3.68
C SER A 296 7.72 -31.71 -4.77
N GLN A 297 7.79 -32.18 -6.02
CA GLN A 297 8.42 -31.40 -7.10
C GLN A 297 7.58 -30.19 -7.50
N LEU A 298 6.28 -30.40 -7.70
CA LEU A 298 5.32 -29.36 -8.08
C LEU A 298 5.24 -28.22 -7.03
N PRO A 299 5.02 -28.51 -5.72
CA PRO A 299 4.94 -27.47 -4.72
C PRO A 299 6.24 -26.71 -4.54
N LYS A 300 7.40 -27.38 -4.59
CA LYS A 300 8.70 -26.71 -4.52
C LYS A 300 8.92 -25.72 -5.66
N PHE A 301 8.50 -26.07 -6.88
CA PHE A 301 8.56 -25.16 -8.02
C PHE A 301 7.69 -23.91 -7.80
N TRP A 302 6.43 -24.11 -7.42
CA TRP A 302 5.48 -23.01 -7.23
C TRP A 302 5.75 -22.17 -5.99
N GLU A 303 6.33 -22.75 -4.93
CA GLU A 303 6.84 -22.01 -3.78
C GLU A 303 7.96 -21.05 -4.22
N GLY A 304 8.91 -21.53 -5.03
CA GLY A 304 9.95 -20.69 -5.59
C GLY A 304 9.41 -19.56 -6.48
N GLU A 305 8.39 -19.85 -7.29
CA GLU A 305 7.69 -18.83 -8.09
C GLU A 305 6.92 -17.82 -7.21
N PHE A 306 6.26 -18.28 -6.14
CA PHE A 306 5.59 -17.42 -5.18
C PHE A 306 6.56 -16.45 -4.51
N HIS A 307 7.71 -16.92 -4.03
CA HIS A 307 8.71 -16.04 -3.43
C HIS A 307 9.27 -15.01 -4.42
N ARG A 308 9.51 -15.41 -5.68
CA ARG A 308 9.89 -14.45 -6.75
C ARG A 308 8.81 -13.40 -6.99
N ASP A 309 7.54 -13.79 -6.98
CA ASP A 309 6.43 -12.85 -7.13
C ASP A 309 6.33 -11.90 -5.91
N MET A 310 6.52 -12.40 -4.68
CA MET A 310 6.52 -11.57 -3.46
C MET A 310 7.69 -10.57 -3.45
N GLU A 311 8.89 -11.03 -3.81
CA GLU A 311 10.08 -10.18 -3.96
C GLU A 311 9.86 -9.11 -5.04
N ALA A 312 9.32 -9.49 -6.19
CA ALA A 312 9.00 -8.54 -7.27
C ALA A 312 7.94 -7.50 -6.86
N LEU A 313 7.08 -7.84 -5.89
CA LEU A 313 6.13 -6.91 -5.29
C LEU A 313 6.71 -6.12 -4.11
N ASN A 314 7.98 -6.32 -3.72
CA ASN A 314 8.60 -5.76 -2.52
C ASN A 314 7.84 -6.11 -1.22
N VAL A 315 7.27 -7.32 -1.15
CA VAL A 315 6.71 -7.88 0.08
C VAL A 315 7.88 -8.42 0.91
N LEU A 316 7.96 -8.03 2.19
CA LEU A 316 9.04 -8.51 3.04
C LEU A 316 8.89 -10.02 3.33
N PRO A 317 10.00 -10.78 3.38
CA PRO A 317 9.94 -12.19 3.78
C PRO A 317 9.43 -12.32 5.22
N PRO A 318 8.80 -13.46 5.59
CA PRO A 318 8.48 -13.75 6.97
C PRO A 318 9.73 -14.01 7.80
N ASP A 319 9.64 -13.84 9.12
CA ASP A 319 10.71 -14.19 10.06
C ASP A 319 10.84 -15.71 10.25
N ALA A 320 9.71 -16.43 10.14
CA ALA A 320 9.67 -17.88 10.09
C ALA A 320 8.71 -18.37 8.99
N LEU A 321 9.21 -19.28 8.13
CA LEU A 321 8.43 -19.96 7.11
C LEU A 321 8.28 -21.43 7.48
N THR A 322 7.06 -21.96 7.52
CA THR A 322 6.78 -23.38 7.83
C THR A 322 6.20 -24.09 6.62
N ARG A 323 6.58 -25.35 6.38
CA ARG A 323 5.99 -26.19 5.32
C ARG A 323 5.25 -27.36 5.96
N VAL A 324 4.08 -27.72 5.45
CA VAL A 324 3.28 -28.80 6.04
C VAL A 324 4.06 -30.12 6.05
N SER A 325 4.77 -30.41 4.96
CA SER A 325 5.59 -31.62 4.83
C SER A 325 6.70 -31.74 5.88
N GLU A 326 7.19 -30.61 6.42
CA GLU A 326 8.23 -30.56 7.45
C GLU A 326 7.67 -30.76 8.86
N TYR A 327 6.36 -30.54 9.07
CA TYR A 327 5.68 -30.54 10.38
C TYR A 327 4.70 -31.71 10.58
N VAL A 328 4.74 -32.73 9.71
CA VAL A 328 3.83 -33.89 9.83
C VAL A 328 3.90 -34.59 11.21
N PRO A 329 5.07 -34.81 11.82
CA PRO A 329 5.15 -35.41 13.17
C PRO A 329 4.45 -34.54 14.23
N GLU A 330 4.64 -33.23 14.20
CA GLU A 330 4.01 -32.26 15.09
C GLU A 330 2.49 -32.26 14.88
N ILE A 331 2.02 -32.32 13.63
CA ILE A 331 0.59 -32.43 13.32
C ILE A 331 0.00 -33.71 13.91
N VAL A 332 0.66 -34.87 13.73
CA VAL A 332 0.17 -36.14 14.30
C VAL A 332 0.06 -36.05 15.83
N ASN A 333 1.07 -35.49 16.50
CA ASN A 333 1.03 -35.28 17.95
C ASN A 333 -0.09 -34.31 18.36
N PHE A 334 -0.33 -33.26 17.58
CA PHE A 334 -1.40 -32.29 17.81
C PHE A 334 -2.77 -32.96 17.71
N VAL A 335 -3.00 -33.76 16.67
CA VAL A 335 -4.23 -34.54 16.49
C VAL A 335 -4.42 -35.52 17.64
N GLN A 336 -3.38 -36.26 18.02
CA GLN A 336 -3.45 -37.21 19.14
C GLN A 336 -3.89 -36.51 20.43
N LYS A 337 -3.35 -35.32 20.71
CA LYS A 337 -3.71 -34.56 21.89
C LYS A 337 -5.16 -34.06 21.86
N ILE A 338 -5.68 -33.64 20.69
CA ILE A 338 -7.11 -33.30 20.52
C ILE A 338 -8.00 -34.52 20.81
N VAL A 339 -7.61 -35.70 20.33
CA VAL A 339 -8.31 -36.97 20.60
C VAL A 339 -8.26 -37.31 22.09
N ASP A 340 -7.10 -37.19 22.73
CA ASP A 340 -6.91 -37.46 24.16
C ASP A 340 -7.76 -36.52 25.03
N ASN A 341 -7.90 -35.26 24.61
CA ASN A 341 -8.76 -34.27 25.27
C ASN A 341 -10.27 -34.52 24.98
N GLY A 342 -10.62 -35.48 24.14
CA GLY A 342 -11.99 -35.93 23.89
C GLY A 342 -12.75 -35.15 22.81
N TYR A 343 -12.06 -34.34 22.01
CA TYR A 343 -12.66 -33.53 20.94
C TYR A 343 -12.43 -34.09 19.53
N GLY A 344 -11.68 -35.20 19.41
CA GLY A 344 -11.46 -35.91 18.16
C GLY A 344 -11.79 -37.40 18.27
N TYR A 345 -12.09 -38.04 17.14
CA TYR A 345 -12.31 -39.48 17.08
C TYR A 345 -11.79 -40.09 15.77
N ALA A 346 -11.27 -41.32 15.86
CA ALA A 346 -10.82 -42.09 14.70
C ALA A 346 -11.99 -42.88 14.07
N SER A 347 -12.02 -42.97 12.75
CA SER A 347 -13.00 -43.72 11.96
C SER A 347 -12.35 -44.15 10.64
N ASN A 348 -12.31 -45.46 10.35
CA ASN A 348 -11.72 -46.05 9.13
C ASN A 348 -10.32 -45.54 8.74
N GLY A 349 -9.46 -45.29 9.74
CA GLY A 349 -8.09 -44.79 9.54
C GLY A 349 -7.97 -43.28 9.30
N SER A 350 -9.10 -42.57 9.23
CA SER A 350 -9.17 -41.11 9.32
C SER A 350 -9.44 -40.68 10.76
N VAL A 351 -9.20 -39.40 11.07
CA VAL A 351 -9.56 -38.77 12.35
C VAL A 351 -10.34 -37.50 12.08
N TYR A 352 -11.44 -37.33 12.79
CA TYR A 352 -12.35 -36.20 12.65
C TYR A 352 -12.44 -35.42 13.96
N PHE A 353 -12.70 -34.12 13.84
CA PHE A 353 -13.03 -33.25 14.95
C PHE A 353 -14.54 -33.31 15.24
N ASP A 354 -14.92 -33.53 16.49
CA ASP A 354 -16.31 -33.63 16.93
C ASP A 354 -16.84 -32.24 17.30
N THR A 355 -17.47 -31.56 16.34
CA THR A 355 -17.91 -30.18 16.54
C THR A 355 -19.01 -30.07 17.58
N MET A 356 -19.85 -31.11 17.69
CA MET A 356 -20.95 -31.15 18.65
C MET A 356 -20.43 -31.33 20.08
N LYS A 357 -19.42 -32.20 20.27
CA LYS A 357 -18.77 -32.38 21.57
C LYS A 357 -18.02 -31.13 22.01
N PHE A 358 -17.34 -30.45 21.08
CA PHE A 358 -16.66 -29.19 21.37
C PHE A 358 -17.65 -28.08 21.74
N ALA A 359 -18.71 -27.89 20.96
CA ALA A 359 -19.73 -26.86 21.20
C ALA A 359 -20.57 -27.10 22.46
N SER A 360 -20.71 -28.35 22.91
CA SER A 360 -21.41 -28.70 24.15
C SER A 360 -20.54 -28.60 25.41
N SER A 361 -19.24 -28.33 25.27
CA SER A 361 -18.34 -28.12 26.39
C SER A 361 -18.56 -26.73 27.00
N GLU A 362 -18.60 -26.64 28.34
CA GLU A 362 -18.68 -25.34 29.04
C GLU A 362 -17.44 -24.45 28.81
N LYS A 363 -16.32 -25.04 28.36
CA LYS A 363 -15.05 -24.35 28.15
C LYS A 363 -14.92 -23.69 26.77
N HIS A 364 -15.74 -24.08 25.80
CA HIS A 364 -15.48 -23.78 24.39
C HIS A 364 -16.72 -23.31 23.63
N SER A 365 -16.48 -22.71 22.47
CA SER A 365 -17.54 -22.29 21.56
C SER A 365 -17.08 -22.46 20.13
N TYR A 366 -17.87 -23.17 19.32
CA TYR A 366 -17.58 -23.37 17.90
C TYR A 366 -18.21 -22.26 17.06
N GLY A 367 -17.51 -21.80 16.00
CA GLY A 367 -18.00 -20.73 15.14
C GLY A 367 -17.88 -19.35 15.79
N LYS A 368 -16.77 -19.03 16.47
CA LYS A 368 -16.58 -17.71 17.11
C LYS A 368 -16.40 -16.58 16.09
N LEU A 369 -15.80 -16.86 14.94
CA LEU A 369 -15.57 -15.86 13.89
C LEU A 369 -16.82 -15.62 13.06
N VAL A 370 -17.43 -16.70 12.56
CA VAL A 370 -18.61 -16.64 11.71
C VAL A 370 -19.73 -17.55 12.24
N PRO A 371 -20.39 -17.20 13.37
CA PRO A 371 -21.45 -18.02 13.96
C PRO A 371 -22.59 -18.35 12.98
N GLU A 372 -22.90 -17.43 12.07
CA GLU A 372 -23.96 -17.58 11.07
C GLU A 372 -23.64 -18.58 9.96
N ALA A 373 -22.37 -18.98 9.78
CA ALA A 373 -21.95 -19.94 8.77
C ALA A 373 -21.90 -21.39 9.31
N VAL A 374 -22.08 -21.58 10.62
CA VAL A 374 -22.12 -22.92 11.23
C VAL A 374 -23.25 -23.74 10.60
N GLY A 375 -22.88 -24.85 9.97
CA GLY A 375 -23.81 -25.74 9.27
C GLY A 375 -23.94 -25.48 7.76
N ASP A 376 -23.26 -24.48 7.20
CA ASP A 376 -23.16 -24.29 5.75
C ASP A 376 -22.44 -25.48 5.10
N GLN A 377 -23.23 -26.37 4.52
CA GLN A 377 -22.73 -27.61 3.92
C GLN A 377 -21.80 -27.35 2.73
N THR A 378 -21.98 -26.24 2.00
CA THR A 378 -21.16 -25.95 0.82
C THR A 378 -19.75 -25.58 1.27
N ALA A 379 -19.63 -24.65 2.22
CA ALA A 379 -18.35 -24.22 2.75
C ALA A 379 -17.61 -25.35 3.48
N LEU A 380 -18.35 -26.19 4.22
CA LEU A 380 -17.78 -27.37 4.88
C LEU A 380 -17.26 -28.41 3.89
N GLN A 381 -17.99 -28.65 2.79
CA GLN A 381 -17.53 -29.55 1.72
C GLN A 381 -16.30 -29.01 1.00
N GLU A 382 -16.24 -27.70 0.74
CA GLU A 382 -15.05 -27.06 0.17
C GLU A 382 -13.83 -27.21 1.09
N GLY A 383 -14.02 -27.10 2.41
CA GLY A 383 -12.95 -27.31 3.41
C GLY A 383 -12.42 -28.74 3.49
N GLU A 384 -13.26 -29.73 3.15
CA GLU A 384 -12.86 -31.15 3.12
C GLU A 384 -12.02 -31.53 1.91
N GLY A 385 -12.05 -30.77 0.82
CA GLY A 385 -11.24 -31.01 -0.37
C GLY A 385 -11.77 -32.11 -1.30
N ASP A 386 -11.47 -31.95 -2.59
CA ASP A 386 -12.09 -32.71 -3.68
C ASP A 386 -11.86 -34.24 -3.61
N LEU A 387 -10.78 -34.73 -2.98
CA LEU A 387 -10.47 -36.18 -2.95
C LEU A 387 -11.21 -36.91 -1.82
N SER A 388 -11.82 -36.14 -0.91
CA SER A 388 -12.42 -36.62 0.33
C SER A 388 -13.95 -36.67 0.29
N VAL A 389 -14.59 -36.08 -0.72
CA VAL A 389 -16.05 -36.08 -0.91
C VAL A 389 -16.50 -37.36 -1.64
N SER A 390 -16.53 -38.49 -0.94
CA SER A 390 -17.21 -39.71 -1.40
C SER A 390 -18.32 -40.12 -0.42
N ALA A 391 -19.38 -40.77 -0.91
CA ALA A 391 -20.50 -41.22 -0.08
C ALA A 391 -20.02 -42.06 1.13
N ASP A 392 -19.00 -42.89 0.91
CA ASP A 392 -18.37 -43.72 1.95
C ASP A 392 -17.62 -42.91 3.02
N ARG A 393 -17.05 -41.75 2.68
CA ARG A 393 -16.34 -40.87 3.63
C ARG A 393 -17.31 -39.99 4.41
N LEU A 394 -18.45 -39.65 3.82
CA LEU A 394 -19.50 -38.88 4.49
C LEU A 394 -20.21 -39.72 5.57
N SER A 395 -20.30 -41.04 5.39
CA SER A 395 -20.87 -41.95 6.40
C SER A 395 -19.92 -42.27 7.56
N GLU A 396 -18.62 -41.93 7.44
CA GLU A 396 -17.62 -42.09 8.52
C GLU A 396 -17.76 -41.05 9.63
N LYS A 397 -18.45 -39.94 9.36
CA LYS A 397 -18.63 -38.82 10.28
C LYS A 397 -19.82 -39.04 11.21
N ARG A 398 -19.69 -38.64 12.49
CA ARG A 398 -20.81 -38.66 13.44
C ARG A 398 -21.80 -37.54 13.15
N SER A 399 -21.28 -36.38 12.72
CA SER A 399 -22.06 -35.23 12.27
C SER A 399 -21.57 -34.76 10.89
N PRO A 400 -22.47 -34.27 10.01
CA PRO A 400 -22.07 -33.63 8.76
C PRO A 400 -21.17 -32.40 8.94
N SER A 401 -21.18 -31.79 10.13
CA SER A 401 -20.36 -30.61 10.46
C SER A 401 -18.95 -30.97 10.93
N ASP A 402 -18.70 -32.25 11.25
CA ASP A 402 -17.38 -32.71 11.66
C ASP A 402 -16.41 -32.59 10.49
N PHE A 403 -15.18 -32.17 10.77
CA PHE A 403 -14.15 -31.99 9.76
C PHE A 403 -12.92 -32.86 10.01
N ALA A 404 -12.25 -33.28 8.93
CA ALA A 404 -11.08 -34.14 9.02
C ALA A 404 -9.86 -33.42 9.64
N LEU A 405 -9.31 -34.03 10.70
CA LEU A 405 -7.99 -33.72 11.26
C LEU A 405 -6.90 -34.52 10.54
N TRP A 406 -7.19 -35.77 10.22
CA TRP A 406 -6.31 -36.67 9.49
C TRP A 406 -7.11 -37.49 8.50
N LYS A 407 -6.62 -37.63 7.27
CA LYS A 407 -7.30 -38.34 6.19
C LYS A 407 -6.53 -39.60 5.85
N ALA A 408 -7.18 -40.76 5.91
CA ALA A 408 -6.60 -41.97 5.35
C ALA A 408 -6.28 -41.77 3.86
N SER A 409 -5.09 -42.18 3.41
CA SER A 409 -4.68 -42.01 2.01
C SER A 409 -5.15 -43.19 1.16
N LYS A 410 -5.66 -42.89 -0.03
CA LYS A 410 -5.99 -43.88 -1.06
C LYS A 410 -4.73 -44.23 -1.88
N PRO A 411 -4.69 -45.36 -2.60
CA PRO A 411 -3.66 -45.62 -3.61
C PRO A 411 -3.57 -44.44 -4.59
N GLY A 412 -2.36 -43.99 -4.93
CA GLY A 412 -2.18 -42.78 -5.74
C GLY A 412 -2.04 -41.47 -4.97
N GLU A 413 -2.11 -41.48 -3.64
CA GLU A 413 -1.98 -40.28 -2.79
C GLU A 413 -0.75 -40.38 -1.89
N PRO A 414 -0.08 -39.25 -1.55
CA PRO A 414 1.02 -39.27 -0.59
C PRO A 414 0.52 -39.72 0.78
N SER A 415 1.38 -40.43 1.51
CA SER A 415 1.04 -40.92 2.83
C SER A 415 2.21 -40.95 3.80
N TRP A 416 1.87 -40.73 5.07
CA TRP A 416 2.77 -40.78 6.21
C TRP A 416 2.22 -41.78 7.24
N PRO A 417 3.10 -42.49 7.98
CA PRO A 417 2.67 -43.36 9.04
C PRO A 417 2.18 -42.55 10.26
N CYS A 418 1.05 -42.95 10.84
CA CYS A 418 0.57 -42.42 12.11
C CYS A 418 -0.13 -43.52 12.94
N PRO A 419 -0.52 -43.25 14.20
CA PRO A 419 -1.20 -44.23 15.06
C PRO A 419 -2.50 -44.80 14.48
N TRP A 420 -3.17 -44.08 13.58
CA TRP A 420 -4.44 -44.48 12.97
C TRP A 420 -4.29 -45.16 11.60
N GLY A 421 -3.06 -45.32 11.10
CA GLY A 421 -2.77 -45.90 9.80
C GLY A 421 -1.97 -44.96 8.90
N LYS A 422 -1.93 -45.23 7.59
CA LYS A 422 -1.29 -44.36 6.61
C LYS A 422 -2.26 -43.29 6.15
N GLY A 423 -1.83 -42.03 6.17
CA GLY A 423 -2.68 -40.93 5.73
C GLY A 423 -1.92 -39.64 5.54
N ARG A 424 -2.66 -38.54 5.49
CA ARG A 424 -2.17 -37.17 5.34
C ARG A 424 -2.96 -36.20 6.23
N PRO A 425 -2.41 -35.03 6.56
CA PRO A 425 -3.14 -34.03 7.32
C PRO A 425 -4.40 -33.51 6.58
N GLY A 426 -5.39 -33.07 7.36
CA GLY A 426 -6.48 -32.25 6.84
C GLY A 426 -6.06 -30.77 6.77
N TRP A 427 -6.64 -30.01 5.82
CA TRP A 427 -6.22 -28.63 5.53
C TRP A 427 -6.13 -27.71 6.76
N HIS A 428 -7.10 -27.79 7.67
CA HIS A 428 -7.17 -26.90 8.83
C HIS A 428 -6.10 -27.21 9.90
N ILE A 429 -5.80 -28.49 10.14
CA ILE A 429 -4.93 -28.89 11.25
C ILE A 429 -3.47 -28.45 11.07
N GLU A 430 -3.09 -28.23 9.80
CA GLU A 430 -1.76 -27.80 9.40
C GLU A 430 -1.40 -26.48 10.08
N CYS A 431 -2.23 -25.46 9.90
CA CYS A 431 -1.99 -24.13 10.43
C CYS A 431 -2.06 -24.12 11.97
N SER A 432 -3.03 -24.82 12.57
CA SER A 432 -3.12 -24.99 14.04
C SER A 432 -1.85 -25.57 14.65
N ALA A 433 -1.35 -26.67 14.08
CA ALA A 433 -0.17 -27.34 14.60
C ALA A 433 1.12 -26.51 14.38
N MET A 434 1.31 -25.95 13.19
CA MET A 434 2.49 -25.13 12.87
C MET A 434 2.52 -23.85 13.72
N ALA A 435 1.41 -23.10 13.75
CA ALA A 435 1.31 -21.87 14.54
C ALA A 435 1.38 -22.14 16.04
N GLY A 436 0.70 -23.20 16.52
CA GLY A 436 0.77 -23.62 17.93
C GLY A 436 2.17 -24.08 18.35
N THR A 437 2.94 -24.70 17.46
CA THR A 437 4.33 -25.10 17.74
C THR A 437 5.26 -23.89 17.85
N LEU A 438 5.08 -22.88 16.99
CA LEU A 438 5.95 -21.69 16.98
C LEU A 438 5.57 -20.63 18.02
N LEU A 439 4.27 -20.37 18.19
CA LEU A 439 3.74 -19.25 18.97
C LEU A 439 3.11 -19.70 20.29
N GLY A 440 2.86 -21.00 20.46
CA GLY A 440 2.31 -21.57 21.69
C GLY A 440 0.79 -21.42 21.82
N ALA A 441 0.34 -21.35 23.07
CA ALA A 441 -1.07 -21.42 23.44
C ALA A 441 -1.88 -20.14 23.15
N SER A 442 -1.24 -19.02 22.81
CA SER A 442 -1.90 -17.78 22.45
C SER A 442 -1.00 -16.88 21.59
N MET A 443 -1.56 -16.22 20.58
CA MET A 443 -0.87 -15.25 19.72
C MET A 443 -1.63 -13.92 19.62
N ASP A 444 -0.91 -12.84 19.29
CA ASP A 444 -1.52 -11.51 19.18
C ASP A 444 -2.37 -11.40 17.91
N ILE A 445 -1.81 -11.71 16.75
CA ILE A 445 -2.46 -11.51 15.45
C ILE A 445 -2.50 -12.81 14.64
N HIS A 446 -3.67 -13.15 14.11
CA HIS A 446 -3.83 -14.14 13.06
C HIS A 446 -4.38 -13.47 11.79
N GLY A 447 -3.68 -13.63 10.66
CA GLY A 447 -4.02 -13.01 9.38
C GLY A 447 -4.41 -14.01 8.28
N GLY A 448 -5.34 -13.60 7.40
CA GLY A 448 -5.62 -14.32 6.16
C GLY A 448 -6.54 -13.57 5.20
N GLY A 449 -6.83 -14.15 4.04
CA GLY A 449 -7.87 -13.63 3.15
C GLY A 449 -9.27 -13.77 3.77
N PHE A 450 -10.23 -12.93 3.38
CA PHE A 450 -11.62 -13.01 3.86
C PHE A 450 -12.24 -14.40 3.73
N ASP A 451 -11.94 -15.12 2.65
CA ASP A 451 -12.42 -16.49 2.39
C ASP A 451 -11.98 -17.51 3.46
N LEU A 452 -10.90 -17.22 4.19
CA LEU A 452 -10.39 -18.13 5.22
C LEU A 452 -11.13 -18.00 6.55
N ARG A 453 -11.99 -17.00 6.74
CA ARG A 453 -12.75 -16.84 7.99
C ARG A 453 -13.55 -18.08 8.36
N PHE A 454 -14.21 -18.67 7.37
CA PHE A 454 -14.97 -19.90 7.51
C PHE A 454 -14.81 -20.77 6.26
N PRO A 455 -14.60 -22.08 6.40
CA PRO A 455 -14.46 -22.81 7.67
C PRO A 455 -13.05 -22.75 8.27
N HIS A 456 -12.03 -22.25 7.52
CA HIS A 456 -10.63 -22.47 7.86
C HIS A 456 -10.21 -21.94 9.24
N HIS A 457 -10.31 -20.64 9.50
CA HIS A 457 -9.88 -20.04 10.76
C HIS A 457 -10.79 -20.40 11.95
N ASP A 458 -12.09 -20.60 11.74
CA ASP A 458 -12.99 -21.11 12.78
C ASP A 458 -12.59 -22.54 13.20
N ASN A 459 -12.20 -23.38 12.25
CA ASN A 459 -11.70 -24.73 12.52
C ASN A 459 -10.33 -24.70 13.20
N GLU A 460 -9.43 -23.80 12.80
CA GLU A 460 -8.13 -23.64 13.46
C GLU A 460 -8.27 -23.21 14.92
N LEU A 461 -9.17 -22.28 15.17
CA LEU A 461 -9.48 -21.83 16.52
C LEU A 461 -10.03 -22.99 17.36
N ALA A 462 -10.99 -23.76 16.83
CA ALA A 462 -11.53 -24.93 17.52
C ALA A 462 -10.47 -26.00 17.82
N GLN A 463 -9.61 -26.31 16.84
CA GLN A 463 -8.53 -27.29 16.98
C GLN A 463 -7.51 -26.86 18.05
N SER A 464 -7.08 -25.60 18.00
CA SER A 464 -6.04 -25.10 18.89
C SER A 464 -6.55 -24.91 20.31
N GLU A 465 -7.77 -24.40 20.47
CA GLU A 465 -8.43 -24.32 21.77
C GLU A 465 -8.69 -25.69 22.38
N ALA A 466 -9.08 -26.68 21.58
CA ALA A 466 -9.22 -28.07 22.01
C ALA A 466 -7.86 -28.68 22.42
N TYR A 467 -6.77 -28.36 21.72
CA TYR A 467 -5.43 -28.84 22.04
C TYR A 467 -4.88 -28.25 23.35
N PHE A 468 -4.97 -26.92 23.50
CA PHE A 468 -4.45 -26.19 24.66
C PHE A 468 -5.41 -26.12 25.86
N GLU A 469 -6.66 -26.62 25.71
CA GLU A 469 -7.74 -26.48 26.69
C GLU A 469 -7.93 -25.01 27.17
N ASN A 470 -7.95 -24.08 26.21
CA ASN A 470 -8.22 -22.65 26.46
C ASN A 470 -9.27 -22.10 25.49
N ASP A 471 -9.68 -20.83 25.66
CA ASP A 471 -10.70 -20.16 24.85
C ASP A 471 -10.18 -18.90 24.12
N CYS A 472 -8.85 -18.73 24.08
CA CYS A 472 -8.23 -17.48 23.65
C CYS A 472 -6.89 -17.66 22.92
N TRP A 473 -6.87 -18.60 21.97
CA TRP A 473 -5.70 -18.87 21.15
C TRP A 473 -5.27 -17.68 20.27
N VAL A 474 -6.21 -16.83 19.82
CA VAL A 474 -5.90 -15.62 19.03
C VAL A 474 -6.59 -14.41 19.65
N ARG A 475 -5.86 -13.29 19.81
CA ARG A 475 -6.41 -12.03 20.32
C ARG A 475 -7.07 -11.18 19.23
N TYR A 476 -6.43 -11.06 18.07
CA TYR A 476 -6.90 -10.23 16.96
C TYR A 476 -6.85 -11.01 15.63
N PHE A 477 -8.01 -11.14 14.96
CA PHE A 477 -8.08 -11.68 13.61
C PHE A 477 -8.20 -10.56 12.57
N LEU A 478 -7.22 -10.49 11.66
CA LEU A 478 -7.19 -9.54 10.55
C LEU A 478 -7.48 -10.26 9.23
N HIS A 479 -8.52 -9.84 8.51
CA HIS A 479 -8.87 -10.42 7.22
C HIS A 479 -8.89 -9.38 6.10
N THR A 480 -8.12 -9.61 5.04
CA THR A 480 -8.08 -8.71 3.88
C THR A 480 -9.30 -8.93 3.00
N GLY A 481 -9.88 -7.84 2.49
CA GLY A 481 -11.01 -7.92 1.56
C GLY A 481 -10.64 -8.55 0.22
N HIS A 482 -11.66 -9.05 -0.51
CA HIS A 482 -11.45 -9.70 -1.80
C HIS A 482 -10.98 -8.73 -2.88
N LEU A 483 -10.49 -9.32 -3.98
CA LEU A 483 -10.25 -8.62 -5.23
C LEU A 483 -11.20 -9.13 -6.31
N THR A 484 -11.98 -8.25 -6.92
CA THR A 484 -12.87 -8.55 -8.06
C THR A 484 -12.29 -7.97 -9.35
N ILE A 485 -12.70 -8.51 -10.49
CA ILE A 485 -12.47 -7.91 -11.82
C ILE A 485 -13.82 -7.78 -12.50
N ALA A 486 -14.20 -6.56 -12.89
CA ALA A 486 -15.50 -6.26 -13.50
C ALA A 486 -16.68 -6.77 -12.65
N GLY A 487 -16.55 -6.69 -11.32
CA GLY A 487 -17.56 -7.17 -10.37
C GLY A 487 -17.62 -8.69 -10.18
N CYS A 488 -16.83 -9.49 -10.93
CA CYS A 488 -16.73 -10.93 -10.72
C CYS A 488 -15.58 -11.29 -9.77
N LYS A 489 -15.82 -12.23 -8.85
CA LYS A 489 -14.75 -12.82 -8.04
C LYS A 489 -13.72 -13.49 -8.96
N MET A 490 -12.44 -13.19 -8.74
CA MET A 490 -11.37 -13.93 -9.40
C MET A 490 -11.24 -15.31 -8.78
N SER A 491 -11.21 -16.35 -9.61
CA SER A 491 -10.89 -17.70 -9.15
C SER A 491 -10.13 -18.50 -10.20
N LYS A 492 -9.23 -19.37 -9.74
CA LYS A 492 -8.52 -20.31 -10.61
C LYS A 492 -9.50 -21.24 -11.34
N SER A 493 -10.63 -21.59 -10.71
CA SER A 493 -11.66 -22.45 -11.31
C SER A 493 -12.42 -21.79 -12.47
N LEU A 494 -12.48 -20.45 -12.53
CA LEU A 494 -13.08 -19.71 -13.64
C LEU A 494 -12.05 -19.33 -14.73
N LYS A 495 -10.77 -19.68 -14.55
CA LYS A 495 -9.61 -19.26 -15.38
C LYS A 495 -9.64 -17.76 -15.75
N ASN A 496 -10.27 -16.92 -14.91
CA ASN A 496 -10.47 -15.49 -15.13
C ASN A 496 -9.51 -14.62 -14.29
N PHE A 497 -8.42 -15.22 -13.80
CA PHE A 497 -7.46 -14.55 -12.92
C PHE A 497 -6.32 -13.93 -13.73
N ILE A 498 -5.81 -12.81 -13.21
CA ILE A 498 -4.59 -12.17 -13.73
C ILE A 498 -3.44 -12.60 -12.82
N THR A 499 -2.40 -13.22 -13.40
CA THR A 499 -1.19 -13.56 -12.65
C THR A 499 -0.47 -12.31 -12.19
N ILE A 500 0.32 -12.41 -11.12
CA ILE A 500 1.14 -11.27 -10.65
C ILE A 500 2.12 -10.84 -11.76
N LYS A 501 2.74 -11.81 -12.44
CA LYS A 501 3.63 -11.57 -13.57
C LYS A 501 2.97 -10.80 -14.71
N ASP A 502 1.73 -11.15 -15.07
CA ASP A 502 1.00 -10.45 -16.13
C ASP A 502 0.57 -9.04 -15.72
N ALA A 503 0.25 -8.82 -14.44
CA ALA A 503 0.00 -7.48 -13.92
C ALA A 503 1.29 -6.63 -13.95
N LEU A 504 2.43 -7.21 -13.57
CA LEU A 504 3.73 -6.54 -13.54
C LEU A 504 4.27 -6.18 -14.94
N LYS A 505 3.82 -6.86 -16.00
CA LYS A 505 4.08 -6.45 -17.39
C LYS A 505 3.41 -5.12 -17.75
N LYS A 506 2.32 -4.75 -17.08
CA LYS A 506 1.51 -3.55 -17.38
C LYS A 506 1.76 -2.41 -16.39
N HIS A 507 2.00 -2.74 -15.12
CA HIS A 507 2.13 -1.79 -14.03
C HIS A 507 3.31 -2.15 -13.14
N SER A 508 3.99 -1.16 -12.58
CA SER A 508 5.07 -1.42 -11.63
C SER A 508 4.52 -1.94 -10.28
N ALA A 509 5.35 -2.63 -9.51
CA ALA A 509 5.01 -3.05 -8.15
C ALA A 509 4.56 -1.88 -7.27
N ARG A 510 5.25 -0.74 -7.39
CA ARG A 510 4.88 0.51 -6.74
C ARG A 510 3.47 0.98 -7.11
N GLN A 511 3.08 0.91 -8.38
CA GLN A 511 1.74 1.30 -8.84
C GLN A 511 0.66 0.40 -8.26
N LEU A 512 0.87 -0.92 -8.26
CA LEU A 512 -0.06 -1.88 -7.66
C LEU A 512 -0.21 -1.62 -6.15
N ARG A 513 0.91 -1.36 -5.46
CA ARG A 513 0.92 -1.02 -4.03
C ARG A 513 0.19 0.30 -3.75
N LEU A 514 0.42 1.35 -4.55
CA LEU A 514 -0.30 2.62 -4.43
C LEU A 514 -1.81 2.44 -4.64
N ALA A 515 -2.21 1.61 -5.60
CA ALA A 515 -3.61 1.25 -5.78
C ALA A 515 -4.20 0.61 -4.52
N PHE A 516 -3.47 -0.26 -3.83
CA PHE A 516 -3.96 -0.86 -2.59
C PHE A 516 -3.95 0.11 -1.40
N LEU A 517 -2.98 1.02 -1.30
CA LEU A 517 -2.91 2.03 -0.24
C LEU A 517 -4.09 3.01 -0.26
N MET A 518 -4.61 3.32 -1.45
CA MET A 518 -5.75 4.23 -1.61
C MET A 518 -7.11 3.57 -1.31
N HIS A 519 -7.11 2.29 -0.92
CA HIS A 519 -8.33 1.55 -0.59
C HIS A 519 -8.18 0.87 0.78
N SER A 520 -9.25 0.85 1.57
CA SER A 520 -9.30 0.15 2.85
C SER A 520 -8.86 -1.30 2.70
N TRP A 521 -7.92 -1.77 3.54
CA TRP A 521 -7.33 -3.11 3.43
C TRP A 521 -8.33 -4.24 3.71
N LYS A 522 -9.36 -3.98 4.53
CA LYS A 522 -10.38 -4.97 4.92
C LYS A 522 -11.53 -5.10 3.93
N ASP A 523 -11.73 -4.09 3.07
CA ASP A 523 -12.87 -4.03 2.16
C ASP A 523 -12.52 -4.61 0.78
N THR A 524 -13.55 -5.09 0.09
CA THR A 524 -13.43 -5.60 -1.28
C THR A 524 -13.00 -4.49 -2.23
N LEU A 525 -12.03 -4.80 -3.09
CA LEU A 525 -11.50 -3.93 -4.11
C LEU A 525 -11.86 -4.46 -5.50
N ASP A 526 -12.34 -3.59 -6.38
CA ASP A 526 -12.47 -3.91 -7.80
C ASP A 526 -11.21 -3.46 -8.55
N TYR A 527 -10.51 -4.43 -9.14
CA TYR A 527 -9.35 -4.21 -9.99
C TYR A 527 -9.82 -3.82 -11.39
N SER A 528 -9.68 -2.54 -11.71
CA SER A 528 -10.12 -1.95 -12.97
C SER A 528 -9.08 -0.96 -13.51
N SER A 529 -9.25 -0.56 -14.77
CA SER A 529 -8.44 0.51 -15.37
C SER A 529 -8.54 1.82 -14.57
N ASN A 530 -9.72 2.14 -14.02
CA ASN A 530 -9.93 3.37 -13.24
C ASN A 530 -9.17 3.33 -11.90
N THR A 531 -9.15 2.16 -11.25
CA THR A 531 -8.39 1.93 -10.02
C THR A 531 -6.90 2.17 -10.25
N MET A 532 -6.37 1.63 -11.35
CA MET A 532 -4.96 1.82 -11.72
C MET A 532 -4.66 3.24 -12.20
N GLU A 533 -5.56 3.88 -12.94
CA GLU A 533 -5.39 5.27 -13.37
C GLU A 533 -5.27 6.21 -12.17
N SER A 534 -6.09 6.00 -11.13
CA SER A 534 -5.99 6.76 -9.88
C SER A 534 -4.60 6.63 -9.24
N ALA A 535 -4.02 5.44 -9.28
CA ALA A 535 -2.70 5.16 -8.69
C ALA A 535 -1.58 5.80 -9.51
N LEU A 536 -1.67 5.73 -10.84
CA LEU A 536 -0.75 6.38 -11.77
C LEU A 536 -0.77 7.90 -11.60
N GLN A 537 -1.96 8.50 -11.48
CA GLN A 537 -2.12 9.93 -11.23
C GLN A 537 -1.54 10.33 -9.86
N TYR A 538 -1.76 9.52 -8.83
CA TYR A 538 -1.19 9.76 -7.50
C TYR A 538 0.35 9.74 -7.55
N GLU A 539 0.93 8.70 -8.16
CA GLU A 539 2.38 8.56 -8.32
C GLU A 539 2.96 9.76 -9.07
N LYS A 540 2.37 10.13 -10.22
CA LYS A 540 2.80 11.28 -11.02
C LYS A 540 2.75 12.58 -10.23
N PHE A 541 1.67 12.81 -9.49
CA PHE A 541 1.49 13.99 -8.66
C PHE A 541 2.56 14.12 -7.57
N MET A 542 2.83 13.02 -6.85
CA MET A 542 3.87 13.00 -5.82
C MET A 542 5.27 13.14 -6.41
N ASN A 543 5.54 12.45 -7.52
CA ASN A 543 6.84 12.52 -8.19
C ASN A 543 7.15 13.95 -8.66
N GLU A 544 6.18 14.62 -9.26
CA GLU A 544 6.31 16.00 -9.71
C GLU A 544 6.64 16.94 -8.55
N PHE A 545 5.99 16.77 -7.39
CA PHE A 545 6.34 17.51 -6.17
C PHE A 545 7.78 17.26 -5.73
N PHE A 546 8.22 16.00 -5.66
CA PHE A 546 9.59 15.68 -5.26
C PHE A 546 10.63 16.28 -6.21
N LEU A 547 10.38 16.24 -7.53
CA LEU A 547 11.26 16.84 -8.53
C LEU A 547 11.35 18.37 -8.37
N ASN A 548 10.23 19.03 -8.08
CA ASN A 548 10.21 20.47 -7.81
C ASN A 548 10.97 20.83 -6.53
N VAL A 549 10.82 20.06 -5.45
CA VAL A 549 11.60 20.27 -4.23
C VAL A 549 13.09 20.03 -4.48
N LYS A 550 13.47 18.95 -5.19
CA LYS A 550 14.87 18.71 -5.57
C LYS A 550 15.46 19.89 -6.35
N ASP A 551 14.70 20.47 -7.26
CA ASP A 551 15.14 21.66 -8.00
C ASP A 551 15.36 22.88 -7.10
N VAL A 552 14.39 23.14 -6.22
CA VAL A 552 14.50 24.19 -5.19
C VAL A 552 15.74 23.99 -4.32
N LEU A 553 16.07 22.75 -3.95
CA LEU A 553 17.24 22.40 -3.14
C LEU A 553 18.57 22.42 -3.92
N ARG A 554 18.54 22.38 -5.25
CA ARG A 554 19.77 22.50 -6.07
C ARG A 554 20.19 23.93 -6.33
N ALA A 555 19.27 24.89 -6.24
CA ALA A 555 19.58 26.29 -6.49
C ALA A 555 20.76 26.77 -5.62
N PRO A 556 21.77 27.45 -6.19
CA PRO A 556 22.94 27.88 -5.44
C PRO A 556 22.56 28.91 -4.37
N VAL A 557 23.05 28.67 -3.15
CA VAL A 557 22.94 29.55 -1.98
C VAL A 557 24.27 29.51 -1.24
N ASP A 558 24.69 30.65 -0.68
CA ASP A 558 25.79 30.65 0.28
C ASP A 558 25.35 29.96 1.60
N ILE A 559 26.31 29.65 2.48
CA ILE A 559 26.05 28.94 3.73
C ILE A 559 25.02 29.69 4.59
N THR A 560 25.04 31.01 4.59
CA THR A 560 24.10 31.85 5.36
C THR A 560 22.70 31.88 4.75
N GLY A 561 22.58 31.83 3.43
CA GLY A 561 21.35 31.81 2.65
C GLY A 561 20.63 30.47 2.69
N GLN A 562 21.19 29.47 3.37
CA GLN A 562 20.46 28.24 3.75
C GLN A 562 19.44 28.51 4.87
N PHE A 563 19.63 29.59 5.65
CA PHE A 563 18.79 29.95 6.78
C PHE A 563 17.97 31.19 6.46
N GLU A 564 16.79 30.98 5.88
CA GLU A 564 15.84 32.06 5.57
C GLU A 564 14.88 32.29 6.74
N LYS A 565 14.62 33.57 7.04
CA LYS A 565 13.60 33.98 8.01
C LYS A 565 12.23 33.46 7.58
N TRP A 566 11.44 32.99 8.54
CA TRP A 566 10.03 32.68 8.32
C TRP A 566 9.19 33.96 8.35
N GLU A 567 8.37 34.13 7.32
CA GLU A 567 7.28 35.10 7.30
C GLU A 567 5.95 34.37 7.60
N ASP A 568 4.84 35.08 7.47
CA ASP A 568 3.50 34.54 7.74
C ASP A 568 3.19 33.30 6.86
N GLU A 569 3.66 33.29 5.61
CA GLU A 569 3.44 32.20 4.65
C GLU A 569 4.17 30.91 5.07
N GLU A 570 5.43 30.99 5.53
CA GLU A 570 6.17 29.84 6.05
C GLU A 570 5.58 29.35 7.37
N THR A 571 5.15 30.28 8.24
CA THR A 571 4.54 29.95 9.52
C THR A 571 3.23 29.18 9.31
N GLU A 572 2.40 29.63 8.38
CA GLU A 572 1.16 28.97 8.01
C GLU A 572 1.41 27.61 7.34
N LEU A 573 2.37 27.52 6.41
CA LEU A 573 2.72 26.24 5.79
C LEU A 573 3.25 25.24 6.84
N ASN A 574 4.09 25.67 7.77
CA ASN A 574 4.59 24.83 8.84
C ASN A 574 3.47 24.37 9.78
N LYS A 575 2.54 25.26 10.14
CA LYS A 575 1.35 24.89 10.93
C LYS A 575 0.54 23.81 10.20
N ASN A 576 0.25 24.02 8.92
CA ASN A 576 -0.43 23.04 8.07
C ASN A 576 0.34 21.71 8.01
N PHE A 577 1.67 21.74 7.95
CA PHE A 577 2.49 20.53 7.97
C PHE A 577 2.29 19.72 9.25
N TYR A 578 2.36 20.35 10.43
CA TYR A 578 2.14 19.64 11.70
C TYR A 578 0.70 19.18 11.89
N ASP A 579 -0.28 19.97 11.42
CA ASP A 579 -1.69 19.57 11.43
C ASP A 579 -1.93 18.33 10.55
N LYS A 580 -1.33 18.28 9.36
CA LYS A 580 -1.39 17.11 8.48
C LYS A 580 -0.65 15.90 9.04
N LYS A 581 0.50 16.09 9.72
CA LYS A 581 1.18 15.00 10.44
C LYS A 581 0.30 14.39 11.54
N ARG A 582 -0.43 15.24 12.28
CA ARG A 582 -1.36 14.79 13.30
C ARG A 582 -2.54 14.03 12.68
N ALA A 583 -3.15 14.55 11.61
CA ALA A 583 -4.23 13.86 10.90
C ALA A 583 -3.78 12.50 10.32
N VAL A 584 -2.56 12.41 9.77
CA VAL A 584 -1.97 11.14 9.33
C VAL A 584 -1.81 10.15 10.49
N HIS A 585 -1.35 10.63 11.65
CA HIS A 585 -1.23 9.78 12.85
C HIS A 585 -2.59 9.27 13.32
N GLU A 586 -3.60 10.13 13.37
CA GLU A 586 -4.97 9.78 13.76
C GLU A 586 -5.58 8.74 12.80
N ALA A 587 -5.40 8.91 11.49
CA ALA A 587 -5.84 7.95 10.48
C ALA A 587 -5.12 6.59 10.62
N LEU A 588 -3.82 6.57 10.89
CA LEU A 588 -3.10 5.30 11.13
C LEU A 588 -3.54 4.62 12.42
N CYS A 589 -3.87 5.39 13.45
CA CYS A 589 -4.44 4.84 14.68
C CYS A 589 -5.86 4.30 14.47
N ASP A 590 -6.60 4.80 13.48
CA ASP A 590 -7.94 4.29 13.15
C ASP A 590 -7.87 3.15 12.12
N ASN A 591 -7.52 1.94 12.56
CA ASN A 591 -7.47 0.74 11.72
C ASN A 591 -6.49 0.82 10.55
N VAL A 592 -5.38 1.55 10.73
CA VAL A 592 -4.38 1.76 9.69
C VAL A 592 -5.05 2.26 8.40
N ASP A 593 -5.82 3.35 8.51
CA ASP A 593 -6.54 3.92 7.37
C ASP A 593 -5.57 4.60 6.38
N THR A 594 -4.97 3.77 5.54
CA THR A 594 -4.02 4.23 4.53
C THR A 594 -4.68 5.14 3.49
N ARG A 595 -5.99 4.97 3.22
CA ARG A 595 -6.69 5.82 2.25
C ARG A 595 -6.69 7.26 2.71
N THR A 596 -7.14 7.51 3.94
CA THR A 596 -7.13 8.87 4.51
C THR A 596 -5.71 9.40 4.62
N VAL A 597 -4.72 8.58 4.99
CA VAL A 597 -3.32 9.00 4.99
C VAL A 597 -2.86 9.49 3.60
N MET A 598 -3.21 8.75 2.54
CA MET A 598 -2.87 9.13 1.17
C MET A 598 -3.54 10.43 0.75
N GLU A 599 -4.79 10.67 1.17
CA GLU A 599 -5.53 11.92 0.95
C GLU A 599 -4.89 13.10 1.71
N GLU A 600 -4.49 12.91 2.97
CA GLU A 600 -3.82 13.94 3.78
C GLU A 600 -2.42 14.29 3.25
N MET A 601 -1.67 13.28 2.77
CA MET A 601 -0.39 13.49 2.09
C MET A 601 -0.57 14.28 0.78
N ARG A 602 -1.60 13.96 -0.01
CA ARG A 602 -1.94 14.70 -1.23
C ARG A 602 -2.32 16.15 -0.91
N ALA A 603 -3.10 16.37 0.15
CA ALA A 603 -3.48 17.70 0.59
C ALA A 603 -2.25 18.54 1.01
N LEU A 604 -1.30 17.93 1.75
CA LEU A 604 -0.05 18.57 2.14
C LEU A 604 0.80 18.98 0.93
N VAL A 605 0.93 18.10 -0.07
CA VAL A 605 1.63 18.42 -1.31
C VAL A 605 0.95 19.57 -2.06
N SER A 606 -0.38 19.57 -2.14
CA SER A 606 -1.13 20.68 -2.75
C SER A 606 -0.84 22.02 -2.07
N GLN A 607 -0.77 22.07 -0.74
CA GLN A 607 -0.41 23.30 -0.01
C GLN A 607 1.02 23.74 -0.31
N CYS A 608 1.97 22.81 -0.40
CA CYS A 608 3.35 23.13 -0.79
C CYS A 608 3.43 23.67 -2.23
N ASN A 609 2.67 23.10 -3.16
CA ASN A 609 2.63 23.56 -4.55
C ASN A 609 2.03 24.98 -4.65
N LEU A 610 0.96 25.27 -3.90
CA LEU A 610 0.39 26.62 -3.82
C LEU A 610 1.39 27.62 -3.25
N TYR A 611 2.09 27.25 -2.17
CA TYR A 611 3.15 28.06 -1.58
C TYR A 611 4.29 28.35 -2.58
N MET A 612 4.81 27.32 -3.27
CA MET A 612 5.85 27.48 -4.29
C MET A 612 5.37 28.38 -5.44
N ALA A 613 4.12 28.22 -5.90
CA ALA A 613 3.54 29.05 -6.94
C ALA A 613 3.40 30.52 -6.52
N ALA A 614 2.92 30.77 -5.29
CA ALA A 614 2.80 32.13 -4.74
C ALA A 614 4.17 32.81 -4.62
N ARG A 615 5.17 32.10 -4.11
CA ARG A 615 6.57 32.59 -4.03
C ARG A 615 7.12 32.91 -5.42
N LYS A 616 6.92 32.02 -6.39
CA LYS A 616 7.33 32.22 -7.79
C LYS A 616 6.66 33.44 -8.42
N ALA A 617 5.35 33.62 -8.22
CA ALA A 617 4.61 34.78 -8.71
C ALA A 617 5.12 36.10 -8.11
N ALA A 618 5.49 36.08 -6.82
CA ALA A 618 6.12 37.21 -6.13
C ALA A 618 7.62 37.39 -6.47
N ARG A 619 8.20 36.57 -7.36
CA ARG A 619 9.64 36.51 -7.68
C ARG A 619 10.52 36.34 -6.43
N ARG A 620 10.02 35.61 -5.44
CA ARG A 620 10.73 35.24 -4.22
C ARG A 620 11.11 33.77 -4.26
N ARG A 621 12.21 33.42 -3.59
CA ARG A 621 12.58 32.03 -3.39
C ARG A 621 11.68 31.40 -2.32
N PRO A 622 11.28 30.13 -2.48
CA PRO A 622 10.62 29.38 -1.43
C PRO A 622 11.62 28.87 -0.38
N ASN A 623 11.16 28.74 0.86
CA ASN A 623 11.96 28.26 1.98
C ASN A 623 12.36 26.79 1.78
N ARG A 624 13.66 26.59 1.62
CA ARG A 624 14.27 25.31 1.28
C ARG A 624 14.12 24.27 2.38
N ALA A 625 14.48 24.62 3.61
CA ALA A 625 14.48 23.72 4.75
C ALA A 625 13.06 23.23 5.09
N LEU A 626 12.05 24.10 4.97
CA LEU A 626 10.66 23.73 5.20
C LEU A 626 10.15 22.74 4.14
N LEU A 627 10.40 23.01 2.86
CA LEU A 627 10.02 22.10 1.77
C LEU A 627 10.76 20.75 1.84
N GLU A 628 12.05 20.78 2.19
CA GLU A 628 12.83 19.56 2.43
C GLU A 628 12.24 18.74 3.56
N SER A 629 11.90 19.36 4.69
CA SER A 629 11.30 18.67 5.84
C SER A 629 9.99 17.97 5.48
N VAL A 630 9.15 18.63 4.67
CA VAL A 630 7.91 18.03 4.15
C VAL A 630 8.23 16.86 3.21
N ALA A 631 9.14 17.04 2.25
CA ALA A 631 9.49 16.01 1.28
C ALA A 631 10.12 14.78 1.95
N VAL A 632 10.99 14.97 2.94
CA VAL A 632 11.60 13.88 3.73
C VAL A 632 10.53 13.13 4.53
N TYR A 633 9.58 13.83 5.13
CA TYR A 633 8.46 13.19 5.83
C TYR A 633 7.61 12.33 4.88
N LEU A 634 7.22 12.87 3.73
CA LEU A 634 6.43 12.13 2.73
C LEU A 634 7.21 10.93 2.17
N THR A 635 8.52 11.09 1.94
CA THR A 635 9.42 10.01 1.53
C THR A 635 9.45 8.91 2.60
N ARG A 636 9.57 9.27 3.87
CA ARG A 636 9.53 8.31 4.99
C ARG A 636 8.21 7.54 5.03
N MET A 637 7.07 8.20 4.86
CA MET A 637 5.76 7.53 4.82
C MET A 637 5.67 6.53 3.66
N LEU A 638 6.09 6.93 2.46
CA LEU A 638 6.10 6.03 1.30
C LEU A 638 7.07 4.85 1.45
N LYS A 639 8.21 5.05 2.15
CA LYS A 639 9.12 3.96 2.53
C LYS A 639 8.47 2.98 3.51
N ILE A 640 7.82 3.48 4.56
CA ILE A 640 7.07 2.65 5.51
C ILE A 640 6.00 1.84 4.78
N PHE A 641 5.31 2.42 3.80
CA PHE A 641 4.33 1.67 3.03
C PHE A 641 4.93 0.68 2.01
N GLY A 642 6.26 0.64 1.83
CA GLY A 642 6.93 -0.19 0.83
C GLY A 642 6.81 0.34 -0.61
N ALA A 643 6.32 1.56 -0.80
CA ALA A 643 6.22 2.19 -2.13
C ALA A 643 7.57 2.73 -2.62
N ILE A 644 8.56 2.82 -1.74
CA ILE A 644 9.96 3.15 -2.05
C ILE A 644 10.83 2.03 -1.48
N GLU A 645 11.59 1.36 -2.34
CA GLU A 645 12.36 0.14 -2.01
C GLU A 645 13.62 0.45 -1.20
N GLU A 646 14.55 1.31 -1.65
CA GLU A 646 15.71 1.70 -0.82
C GLU A 646 16.52 2.92 -1.36
N GLU A 647 17.49 3.39 -0.53
CA GLU A 647 18.44 4.54 -0.62
C GLU A 647 18.08 5.86 -1.32
N SER A 648 16.82 6.11 -1.67
CA SER A 648 16.43 7.48 -2.04
C SER A 648 16.43 8.38 -0.79
N SER A 649 17.28 9.41 -0.78
CA SER A 649 17.26 10.45 0.26
C SER A 649 15.97 11.28 0.21
N LEU A 650 15.39 11.45 -0.98
CA LEU A 650 14.19 12.25 -1.19
C LEU A 650 13.42 11.79 -2.44
N GLY A 651 12.15 11.43 -2.25
CA GLY A 651 11.22 11.07 -3.31
C GLY A 651 11.49 9.71 -3.96
N PHE A 652 10.87 9.48 -5.11
CA PHE A 652 11.05 8.24 -5.86
C PHE A 652 12.44 8.17 -6.50
N PRO A 653 13.11 7.00 -6.50
CA PRO A 653 14.41 6.82 -7.16
C PRO A 653 14.27 6.95 -8.68
N VAL A 654 15.34 7.41 -9.34
CA VAL A 654 15.46 7.52 -10.79
C VAL A 654 16.22 6.29 -11.30
N GLY A 655 15.57 5.50 -12.16
CA GLY A 655 16.08 4.18 -12.59
C GLY A 655 15.59 3.06 -11.67
N GLY A 656 15.27 1.90 -12.25
CA GLY A 656 14.78 0.73 -11.51
C GLY A 656 15.78 0.15 -10.50
N SER A 657 15.33 -0.87 -9.76
CA SER A 657 15.95 -1.46 -8.55
C SER A 657 17.39 -2.02 -8.69
N GLN A 658 18.12 -1.77 -9.78
CA GLN A 658 19.44 -2.35 -10.07
C GLN A 658 20.63 -1.38 -10.06
N THR A 659 20.45 -0.09 -9.76
CA THR A 659 21.56 0.89 -9.81
C THR A 659 21.90 1.41 -8.41
N SER A 660 22.96 0.88 -7.79
CA SER A 660 23.50 1.30 -6.48
C SER A 660 24.25 2.64 -6.52
N LEU A 661 24.38 3.26 -7.69
CA LEU A 661 25.00 4.56 -7.86
C LEU A 661 23.91 5.64 -7.94
N ASN A 662 24.05 6.70 -7.15
CA ASN A 662 23.19 7.88 -7.21
C ASN A 662 23.41 8.60 -8.55
N LEU A 663 22.72 8.12 -9.59
CA LEU A 663 22.76 8.62 -10.97
C LEU A 663 22.53 10.12 -11.02
N GLU A 664 21.61 10.62 -10.19
CA GLU A 664 21.31 12.03 -10.06
C GLU A 664 22.54 12.84 -9.65
N SER A 665 23.24 12.45 -8.59
CA SER A 665 24.46 13.15 -8.15
C SER A 665 25.58 13.18 -9.20
N THR A 666 25.63 12.15 -10.06
CA THR A 666 26.69 12.01 -11.08
C THR A 666 26.38 12.83 -12.34
N VAL A 667 25.13 12.84 -12.79
CA VAL A 667 24.73 13.42 -14.08
C VAL A 667 24.32 14.88 -13.97
N MET A 668 23.79 15.31 -12.82
CA MET A 668 23.26 16.67 -12.65
C MET A 668 24.25 17.81 -12.93
N PRO A 669 25.55 17.75 -12.56
CA PRO A 669 26.51 18.81 -12.90
C PRO A 669 26.61 19.06 -14.41
N TYR A 670 26.59 17.99 -15.22
CA TYR A 670 26.67 18.08 -16.68
C TYR A 670 25.40 18.68 -17.28
N LEU A 671 24.23 18.28 -16.77
CA LEU A 671 22.95 18.81 -17.24
C LEU A 671 22.77 20.29 -16.89
N GLN A 672 23.31 20.72 -15.75
CA GLN A 672 23.29 22.12 -15.34
C GLN A 672 24.12 22.99 -16.31
N VAL A 673 25.34 22.56 -16.65
CA VAL A 673 26.19 23.24 -17.64
C VAL A 673 25.51 23.28 -19.01
N LEU A 674 24.88 22.18 -19.44
CA LEU A 674 24.15 22.12 -20.71
C LEU A 674 22.96 23.09 -20.73
N SER A 675 22.22 23.18 -19.62
CA SER A 675 21.09 24.11 -19.45
C SER A 675 21.54 25.57 -19.55
N GLU A 676 22.62 25.93 -18.85
CA GLU A 676 23.20 27.28 -18.88
C GLU A 676 23.73 27.65 -20.27
N PHE A 677 24.42 26.73 -20.94
CA PHE A 677 24.87 26.92 -22.31
C PHE A 677 23.69 27.13 -23.26
N ARG A 678 22.64 26.30 -23.17
CA ARG A 678 21.42 26.42 -23.98
C ARG A 678 20.75 27.77 -23.76
N GLU A 679 20.63 28.26 -22.53
CA GLU A 679 19.99 29.55 -22.28
C GLU A 679 20.80 30.73 -22.84
N GLY A 680 22.14 30.66 -22.78
CA GLY A 680 23.02 31.61 -23.46
C GLY A 680 22.79 31.65 -24.97
N VAL A 681 22.68 30.48 -25.60
CA VAL A 681 22.37 30.34 -27.04
C VAL A 681 20.99 30.93 -27.37
N ARG A 682 19.95 30.60 -26.57
CA ARG A 682 18.58 31.12 -26.77
C ARG A 682 18.50 32.62 -26.65
N LYS A 683 19.21 33.22 -25.69
CA LYS A 683 19.27 34.67 -25.51
C LYS A 683 19.80 35.35 -26.78
N ILE A 684 20.94 34.88 -27.29
CA ILE A 684 21.55 35.41 -28.53
C ILE A 684 20.61 35.20 -29.72
N ALA A 685 19.99 34.03 -29.84
CA ALA A 685 19.07 33.72 -30.94
C ALA A 685 17.80 34.59 -30.92
N ARG A 686 17.26 34.91 -29.74
CA ARG A 686 16.13 35.85 -29.59
C ARG A 686 16.53 37.28 -29.97
N GLU A 687 17.67 37.76 -29.47
CA GLU A 687 18.20 39.09 -29.79
C GLU A 687 18.47 39.26 -31.29
N LYS A 688 19.04 38.24 -31.92
CA LYS A 688 19.37 38.22 -33.35
C LYS A 688 18.23 37.73 -34.26
N LYS A 689 17.08 37.34 -33.70
CA LYS A 689 15.91 36.80 -34.41
C LYS A 689 16.24 35.64 -35.37
N VAL A 690 16.97 34.63 -34.86
CA VAL A 690 17.36 33.43 -35.63
C VAL A 690 16.46 32.24 -35.25
N PRO A 691 15.36 31.99 -35.98
CA PRO A 691 14.37 30.97 -35.60
C PRO A 691 14.91 29.54 -35.69
N GLU A 692 15.86 29.24 -36.58
CA GLU A 692 16.42 27.90 -36.77
C GLU A 692 17.18 27.42 -35.53
N VAL A 693 17.92 28.33 -34.87
CA VAL A 693 18.64 28.03 -33.63
C VAL A 693 17.68 27.81 -32.45
N LEU A 694 16.55 28.52 -32.44
CA LEU A 694 15.49 28.30 -31.45
C LEU A 694 14.83 26.93 -31.67
N GLN A 695 14.55 26.55 -32.92
CA GLN A 695 14.02 25.23 -33.27
C GLN A 695 14.95 24.10 -32.84
N LEU A 696 16.27 24.22 -33.06
CA LEU A 696 17.25 23.24 -32.57
C LEU A 696 17.28 23.16 -31.03
N SER A 697 17.15 24.31 -30.36
CA SER A 697 17.10 24.37 -28.89
C SER A 697 15.83 23.75 -28.31
N ASP A 698 14.72 23.84 -29.05
CA ASP A 698 13.44 23.20 -28.70
C ASP A 698 13.48 21.70 -29.03
N ALA A 699 14.07 21.27 -30.14
CA ALA A 699 14.28 19.85 -30.46
C ALA A 699 15.16 19.15 -29.41
N LEU A 700 16.21 19.82 -28.92
CA LEU A 700 17.02 19.30 -27.82
C LEU A 700 16.16 19.09 -26.55
N ARG A 701 15.28 20.04 -26.22
CA ARG A 701 14.39 19.99 -25.05
C ARG A 701 13.31 18.91 -25.17
N ASP A 702 12.63 18.86 -26.32
CA ASP A 702 11.38 18.12 -26.49
C ASP A 702 11.55 16.73 -27.10
N ASP A 703 12.64 16.50 -27.85
CA ASP A 703 12.87 15.25 -28.58
C ASP A 703 14.09 14.47 -28.09
N ILE A 704 15.23 15.14 -27.87
CA ILE A 704 16.51 14.47 -27.59
C ILE A 704 16.68 14.16 -26.09
N LEU A 705 16.59 15.18 -25.23
CA LEU A 705 16.79 15.01 -23.78
C LEU A 705 15.79 14.03 -23.13
N PRO A 706 14.50 13.99 -23.53
CA PRO A 706 13.56 13.01 -22.99
C PRO A 706 13.94 11.55 -23.28
N GLU A 707 14.64 11.26 -24.39
CA GLU A 707 15.15 9.92 -24.70
C GLU A 707 16.24 9.46 -23.73
N LEU A 708 16.85 10.40 -23.00
CA LEU A 708 17.85 10.17 -21.96
C LEU A 708 17.28 10.27 -20.54
N GLY A 709 15.95 10.44 -20.37
CA GLY A 709 15.35 10.62 -19.05
C GLY A 709 15.53 12.03 -18.47
N VAL A 710 15.75 13.04 -19.31
CA VAL A 710 15.95 14.43 -18.88
C VAL A 710 14.79 15.29 -19.37
N ARG A 711 14.19 16.07 -18.46
CA ARG A 711 13.16 17.07 -18.78
C ARG A 711 13.66 18.47 -18.43
N PHE A 712 13.59 19.36 -19.40
CA PHE A 712 13.86 20.79 -19.25
C PHE A 712 12.56 21.58 -19.27
N GLU A 713 12.34 22.43 -18.27
CA GLU A 713 11.16 23.28 -18.17
C GLU A 713 11.58 24.76 -18.20
N ASP A 714 11.18 25.44 -19.27
CA ASP A 714 11.48 26.85 -19.46
C ASP A 714 10.42 27.73 -18.77
N HIS A 715 10.87 28.77 -18.09
CA HIS A 715 10.01 29.75 -17.43
C HIS A 715 10.45 31.16 -17.82
N GLU A 716 9.48 32.04 -18.10
CA GLU A 716 9.78 33.40 -18.55
C GLU A 716 10.51 34.20 -17.46
N GLY A 717 11.73 34.64 -17.76
CA GLY A 717 12.57 35.42 -16.85
C GLY A 717 13.20 34.65 -15.69
N LEU A 718 13.14 33.31 -15.70
CA LEU A 718 13.75 32.44 -14.69
C LEU A 718 14.68 31.40 -15.35
N PRO A 719 15.67 30.86 -14.62
CA PRO A 719 16.50 29.77 -15.12
C PRO A 719 15.67 28.54 -15.51
N THR A 720 16.13 27.80 -16.52
CA THR A 720 15.52 26.52 -16.94
C THR A 720 15.64 25.50 -15.81
N VAL A 721 14.50 24.90 -15.46
CA VAL A 721 14.42 23.84 -14.45
C VAL A 721 14.82 22.52 -15.09
N VAL A 722 15.74 21.81 -14.44
CA VAL A 722 16.28 20.52 -14.91
C VAL A 722 15.74 19.41 -14.03
N LYS A 723 15.07 18.42 -14.61
CA LYS A 723 14.51 17.26 -13.90
C LYS A 723 15.01 15.96 -14.50
N LEU A 724 15.41 15.03 -13.64
CA LEU A 724 15.69 13.65 -14.00
C LEU A 724 14.44 12.81 -13.77
N VAL A 725 13.97 12.16 -14.82
CA VAL A 725 12.76 11.35 -14.83
C VAL A 725 13.09 10.02 -15.49
N ASP A 726 12.39 8.97 -15.09
CA ASP A 726 12.51 7.69 -15.75
C ASP A 726 12.25 7.80 -17.28
N ARG A 727 13.15 7.22 -18.07
CA ARG A 727 13.12 7.30 -19.54
C ARG A 727 11.82 6.75 -20.11
N GLU A 728 11.39 5.58 -19.66
CA GLU A 728 10.17 4.94 -20.16
C GLU A 728 8.93 5.77 -19.84
N THR A 729 8.94 6.48 -18.72
CA THR A 729 7.89 7.42 -18.34
C THR A 729 7.80 8.60 -19.32
N LEU A 730 8.93 9.25 -19.63
CA LEU A 730 8.95 10.37 -20.58
C LEU A 730 8.55 9.96 -22.00
N LEU A 731 8.98 8.76 -22.44
CA LEU A 731 8.60 8.22 -23.75
C LEU A 731 7.09 7.96 -23.85
N ARG A 732 6.49 7.36 -22.81
CA ARG A 732 5.04 7.14 -22.75
C ARG A 732 4.26 8.45 -22.77
N GLU A 733 4.67 9.46 -21.99
CA GLU A 733 4.03 10.78 -21.99
C GLU A 733 4.11 11.45 -23.37
N ARG A 734 5.24 11.29 -24.08
CA ARG A 734 5.44 11.82 -25.44
C ARG A 734 4.53 11.11 -26.45
N GLU A 735 4.43 9.79 -26.39
CA GLU A 735 3.53 9.01 -27.25
C GLU A 735 2.07 9.36 -26.99
N GLU A 736 1.67 9.50 -25.72
CA GLU A 736 0.32 9.90 -25.34
C GLU A 736 0.00 11.31 -25.84
N LYS A 737 0.92 12.26 -25.67
CA LYS A 737 0.76 13.63 -26.18
C LYS A 737 0.58 13.63 -27.70
N LYS A 738 1.39 12.86 -28.44
CA LYS A 738 1.27 12.69 -29.90
C LYS A 738 -0.10 12.11 -30.27
N ARG A 739 -0.56 11.07 -29.57
CA ARG A 739 -1.88 10.46 -29.78
C ARG A 739 -3.01 11.46 -29.53
N VAL A 740 -2.97 12.21 -28.43
CA VAL A 740 -3.97 13.23 -28.09
C VAL A 740 -3.99 14.36 -29.11
N GLU A 741 -2.83 14.82 -29.57
CA GLU A 741 -2.72 15.84 -30.63
C GLU A 741 -3.27 15.33 -31.95
N GLU A 742 -2.98 14.07 -32.31
CA GLU A 742 -3.53 13.43 -33.51
C GLU A 742 -5.05 13.25 -33.43
N GLU A 743 -5.58 12.84 -32.27
CA GLU A 743 -7.02 12.74 -32.04
C GLU A 743 -7.70 14.12 -32.11
N LYS A 744 -7.12 15.16 -31.50
CA LYS A 744 -7.62 16.53 -31.61
C LYS A 744 -7.61 16.99 -33.07
N ARG A 745 -6.57 16.68 -33.83
CA ARG A 745 -6.47 16.99 -35.25
C ARG A 745 -7.57 16.27 -36.04
N LYS A 746 -7.74 14.95 -35.85
CA LYS A 746 -8.79 14.14 -36.46
C LYS A 746 -10.19 14.67 -36.13
N LYS A 747 -10.47 14.99 -34.86
CA LYS A 747 -11.74 15.60 -34.42
C LYS A 747 -11.98 16.95 -35.08
N LYS A 748 -10.95 17.79 -35.22
CA LYS A 748 -11.04 19.10 -35.90
C LYS A 748 -11.30 18.93 -37.40
N GLU A 749 -10.64 17.98 -38.05
CA GLU A 749 -10.85 17.64 -39.46
C GLU A 749 -12.25 17.07 -39.71
N GLU A 750 -12.74 16.17 -38.85
CA GLU A 750 -14.08 15.60 -38.95
C GLU A 750 -15.17 16.65 -38.69
N ALA A 751 -14.99 17.52 -37.70
CA ALA A 751 -15.91 18.62 -37.44
C ALA A 751 -15.95 19.61 -38.62
N ALA A 752 -14.81 19.92 -39.23
CA ALA A 752 -14.75 20.75 -40.44
C ALA A 752 -15.44 20.08 -41.63
N ARG A 753 -15.28 18.75 -41.81
CA ARG A 753 -15.96 17.99 -42.86
C ARG A 753 -17.47 17.97 -42.65
N ARG A 754 -17.95 17.65 -41.44
CA ARG A 754 -19.38 17.67 -41.10
C ARG A 754 -20.00 19.05 -41.30
N LYS A 755 -19.29 20.12 -40.95
CA LYS A 755 -19.75 21.49 -41.19
C LYS A 755 -19.90 21.77 -42.70
N ARG A 756 -18.92 21.40 -43.52
CA ARG A 756 -18.99 21.54 -44.99
C ARG A 756 -20.12 20.72 -45.60
N GLU A 757 -20.33 19.49 -45.13
CA GLU A 757 -21.43 18.62 -45.56
C GLU A 757 -22.79 19.20 -45.17
N GLN A 758 -22.93 19.76 -43.96
CA GLN A 758 -24.15 20.42 -43.51
C GLN A 758 -24.44 21.70 -44.29
N GLU A 759 -23.43 22.53 -44.58
CA GLU A 759 -23.56 23.72 -45.42
C GLU A 759 -23.94 23.36 -46.85
N ALA A 760 -23.31 22.33 -47.44
CA ALA A 760 -23.65 21.82 -48.76
C ALA A 760 -25.07 21.23 -48.82
N ALA A 761 -25.48 20.45 -47.82
CA ALA A 761 -26.83 19.89 -47.73
C ALA A 761 -27.88 20.98 -47.50
N LYS A 762 -27.58 22.00 -46.69
CA LYS A 762 -28.46 23.16 -46.52
C LYS A 762 -28.61 23.90 -47.85
N LEU A 763 -27.52 24.18 -48.55
CA LEU A 763 -27.56 24.84 -49.86
C LEU A 763 -28.34 24.00 -50.90
N ALA A 764 -28.14 22.69 -50.92
CA ALA A 764 -28.88 21.79 -51.80
C ALA A 764 -30.39 21.78 -51.48
N ARG A 765 -30.78 21.83 -50.21
CA ARG A 765 -32.19 21.97 -49.81
C ARG A 765 -32.75 23.33 -50.20
N MET A 766 -32.01 24.42 -49.99
CA MET A 766 -32.46 25.76 -50.38
C MET A 766 -32.64 25.90 -51.90
N LYS A 767 -31.94 25.11 -52.72
CA LYS A 767 -32.11 25.09 -54.19
C LYS A 767 -33.43 24.49 -54.66
N ILE A 768 -34.09 23.66 -53.84
CA ILE A 768 -35.32 22.97 -54.23
C ILE A 768 -36.49 23.96 -54.13
N PRO A 769 -37.19 24.27 -55.23
CA PRO A 769 -38.39 25.10 -55.19
C PRO A 769 -39.46 24.46 -54.28
N PRO A 770 -40.23 25.25 -53.52
CA PRO A 770 -41.23 24.71 -52.59
C PRO A 770 -42.26 23.82 -53.30
N GLY A 771 -42.65 24.15 -54.54
CA GLY A 771 -43.57 23.35 -55.36
C GLY A 771 -43.03 21.99 -55.79
N GLU A 772 -41.72 21.77 -55.76
CA GLU A 772 -41.09 20.50 -56.18
C GLU A 772 -40.70 19.60 -55.00
N MET A 773 -40.72 20.13 -53.77
CA MET A 773 -40.24 19.45 -52.57
C MET A 773 -40.91 18.09 -52.32
N PHE A 774 -42.21 17.99 -52.58
CA PHE A 774 -42.97 16.76 -52.30
C PHE A 774 -43.18 15.88 -53.53
N LEU A 775 -42.91 16.39 -54.74
CA LEU A 775 -43.16 15.65 -55.99
C LEU A 775 -42.25 14.42 -56.13
N SER A 776 -41.07 14.43 -55.49
CA SER A 776 -40.16 13.29 -55.45
C SER A 776 -40.57 12.20 -54.44
N GLU A 777 -41.56 12.43 -53.58
CA GLU A 777 -42.05 11.47 -52.58
C GLU A 777 -43.20 10.60 -53.12
N SER A 778 -43.02 10.05 -54.32
CA SER A 778 -44.01 9.19 -55.01
C SER A 778 -44.26 7.85 -54.32
N ASP A 779 -43.39 7.49 -53.38
CA ASP A 779 -43.51 6.33 -52.48
C ASP A 779 -44.46 6.59 -51.29
N LYS A 780 -44.88 7.84 -51.07
CA LYS A 780 -45.76 8.23 -49.95
C LYS A 780 -47.05 8.90 -50.37
N TYR A 781 -47.07 9.55 -51.53
CA TYR A 781 -48.20 10.35 -51.99
C TYR A 781 -48.54 10.06 -53.45
N SER A 782 -49.83 9.93 -53.74
CA SER A 782 -50.31 9.58 -55.09
C SER A 782 -50.86 10.77 -55.88
N LYS A 783 -51.27 11.85 -55.21
CA LYS A 783 -51.83 13.07 -55.84
C LYS A 783 -51.37 14.34 -55.12
N PHE A 784 -51.19 15.40 -55.90
CA PHE A 784 -50.72 16.71 -55.46
C PHE A 784 -51.65 17.82 -55.99
N ASP A 785 -51.70 18.97 -55.30
CA ASP A 785 -52.45 20.15 -55.76
C ASP A 785 -51.63 21.02 -56.73
N GLU A 786 -52.21 22.15 -57.18
CA GLU A 786 -51.58 23.09 -58.13
C GLU A 786 -50.28 23.74 -57.60
N ASN A 787 -50.06 23.70 -56.28
CA ASN A 787 -48.85 24.22 -55.63
C ASN A 787 -47.87 23.09 -55.26
N GLY A 788 -48.11 21.85 -55.70
CA GLY A 788 -47.24 20.69 -55.42
C GLY A 788 -47.38 20.11 -54.01
N LEU A 789 -48.43 20.45 -53.26
CA LEU A 789 -48.69 19.88 -51.93
C LEU A 789 -49.42 18.53 -52.04
N PRO A 790 -48.99 17.49 -51.29
CA PRO A 790 -49.68 16.21 -51.27
C PRO A 790 -51.12 16.33 -50.76
N THR A 791 -52.05 15.66 -51.46
CA THR A 791 -53.47 15.62 -51.07
C THR A 791 -53.94 14.22 -50.71
N HIS A 792 -53.30 13.17 -51.25
CA HIS A 792 -53.68 11.77 -51.04
C HIS A 792 -52.48 10.87 -50.71
N ASP A 793 -52.70 9.82 -49.91
CA ASP A 793 -51.72 8.76 -49.61
C ASP A 793 -51.49 7.82 -50.82
N THR A 794 -50.53 6.89 -50.72
CA THR A 794 -50.24 5.89 -51.78
C THR A 794 -51.41 4.97 -52.12
N GLU A 795 -52.38 4.84 -51.22
CA GLU A 795 -53.59 4.02 -51.42
C GLU A 795 -54.74 4.84 -52.04
N GLY A 796 -54.51 6.13 -52.35
CA GLY A 796 -55.46 7.01 -53.00
C GLY A 796 -56.51 7.60 -52.06
N ARG A 797 -56.28 7.61 -50.74
CA ARG A 797 -57.17 8.23 -49.74
C ARG A 797 -56.72 9.65 -49.40
N GLU A 798 -57.67 10.54 -49.15
CA GLU A 798 -57.37 11.91 -48.72
C GLU A 798 -56.59 11.94 -47.40
N LEU A 799 -55.57 12.80 -47.34
CA LEU A 799 -54.76 12.97 -46.14
C LEU A 799 -55.57 13.62 -45.01
N SER A 800 -55.33 13.16 -43.77
CA SER A 800 -56.00 13.72 -42.60
C SER A 800 -55.67 15.21 -42.40
N LYS A 801 -56.63 15.99 -41.88
CA LYS A 801 -56.46 17.44 -41.62
C LYS A 801 -55.21 17.78 -40.79
N GLY A 802 -54.83 16.92 -39.85
CA GLY A 802 -53.62 17.09 -39.03
C GLY A 802 -52.32 16.94 -39.85
N LEU A 803 -52.28 15.96 -40.75
CA LEU A 803 -51.13 15.71 -41.62
C LEU A 803 -51.00 16.80 -42.69
N SER A 804 -52.10 17.21 -43.33
CA SER A 804 -52.09 18.28 -44.33
C SER A 804 -51.64 19.63 -43.74
N LYS A 805 -52.03 19.95 -42.49
CA LYS A 805 -51.55 21.15 -41.79
C LYS A 805 -50.04 21.09 -41.49
N ARG A 806 -49.50 19.89 -41.23
CA ARG A 806 -48.07 19.68 -41.02
C ARG A 806 -47.28 19.83 -42.32
N LEU A 807 -47.77 19.27 -43.42
CA LEU A 807 -47.16 19.41 -44.76
C LEU A 807 -47.16 20.86 -45.22
N ARG A 808 -48.25 21.60 -44.98
CA ARG A 808 -48.31 23.04 -45.29
C ARG A 808 -47.28 23.87 -44.52
N LYS A 809 -47.08 23.59 -43.22
CA LYS A 809 -46.01 24.24 -42.45
C LYS A 809 -44.61 23.91 -42.97
N LEU A 810 -44.39 22.71 -43.49
CA LEU A 810 -43.12 22.33 -44.12
C LEU A 810 -42.92 23.07 -45.44
N TYR A 811 -43.99 23.21 -46.23
CA TYR A 811 -44.00 23.99 -47.46
C TYR A 811 -43.64 25.47 -47.21
N GLU A 812 -44.32 26.13 -46.27
CA GLU A 812 -44.05 27.55 -45.89
C GLU A 812 -42.62 27.74 -45.35
N ALA A 813 -42.08 26.75 -44.64
CA ALA A 813 -40.70 26.79 -44.17
C ALA A 813 -39.69 26.64 -45.33
N GLN A 814 -40.00 25.80 -46.32
CA GLN A 814 -39.18 25.61 -47.51
C GLN A 814 -39.24 26.84 -48.44
N GLU A 815 -40.40 27.49 -48.55
CA GLU A 815 -40.58 28.73 -49.31
C GLU A 815 -39.64 29.83 -48.81
N ARG A 816 -39.62 30.08 -47.50
CA ARG A 816 -38.66 31.01 -46.88
C ARG A 816 -37.20 30.64 -47.14
N LEU A 817 -36.86 29.35 -47.08
CA LEU A 817 -35.49 28.88 -47.34
C LEU A 817 -35.08 29.05 -48.80
N HIS A 818 -36.02 28.87 -49.74
CA HIS A 818 -35.78 29.06 -51.17
C HIS A 818 -35.70 30.55 -51.54
N GLU A 819 -36.53 31.40 -50.94
CA GLU A 819 -36.43 32.87 -51.05
C GLU A 819 -35.07 33.40 -50.57
N GLU A 820 -34.58 32.91 -49.42
CA GLU A 820 -33.23 33.22 -48.94
C GLU A 820 -32.16 32.83 -49.97
N TYR A 821 -32.32 31.71 -50.68
CA TYR A 821 -31.40 31.31 -51.75
C TYR A 821 -31.49 32.20 -52.99
N LEU A 822 -32.70 32.54 -53.43
CA LEU A 822 -32.90 33.45 -54.57
C LEU A 822 -32.28 34.82 -54.30
N GLN A 823 -32.39 35.31 -53.06
CA GLN A 823 -31.74 36.54 -52.62
C GLN A 823 -30.21 36.41 -52.59
N MET A 824 -29.66 35.30 -52.07
CA MET A 824 -28.22 35.03 -52.13
C MET A 824 -27.66 34.93 -53.56
N VAL A 825 -28.44 34.42 -54.52
CA VAL A 825 -28.04 34.35 -55.94
C VAL A 825 -28.14 35.72 -56.63
N GLN A 826 -29.13 36.55 -56.27
CA GLN A 826 -29.27 37.92 -56.76
C GLN A 826 -28.17 38.86 -56.22
N ASP A 827 -27.79 38.74 -54.95
CA ASP A 827 -26.74 39.54 -54.33
C ASP A 827 -25.32 39.09 -54.71
N GLY A 828 -25.20 37.91 -55.34
CA GLY A 828 -23.93 37.27 -55.75
C GLY A 828 -23.64 37.28 -57.25
N SER A 829 -24.40 38.02 -58.07
CA SER A 829 -24.09 38.33 -59.49
C SER A 829 -23.39 39.67 -59.66
#